data_AF-A0A5C0DZ92-F1
#
_entry.id   AF-A0A5C0DZ92-F1
#
_cell.length_a   1.000
_cell.length_b   1.000
_cell.length_c   1.000
_cell.angle_alpha   90.00
_cell.angle_beta   90.00
_cell.angle_gamma   90.00
#
_symmetry.space_group_name_H-M   'P 1'
#
loop_
_entity.id
_entity.type
_entity.pdbx_description
1 polymer ?
#
loop_
_entity_poly.entity_id
_entity_poly.type
_entity_poly.pdbx_seq_one_letter_code
_entity_poly.pdbx_strand_id
1 'polypeptide(L)'
;MNQQFSKTLFQKKTLKNALVNFKFPSDLEERHKIIKKWIEALNSGTLNQVKEVSLHGDFLKDIFQDVLSYSSIIAGGGKVWEIHAEQTIADGGGSADAAVGFFTATENNKGKVKLQGKVVAPIELKGTKDDLDRPAPGRKESAVDQGWRYANYTPDCHWIIISNYRELRLYHTNKTPAYYEKFLLVDLANLEEFKRFYFLLCRETFLPVKDVSKIDTLLVTSEEAQEDITKKLYEEYKQVRLNIVKDFRFRFGSKLNIPNRDQVLIEKAQKTLDRILFIAFCEDRGLLPEKTISKAYNSKNIYNPRPIWENYKAVFRWVDQGNQDPPIPGYNGGLFQHDPILDQLLDIPDSWCGQLQQLTRFDFDSEVSVDILGRIFEQSITDLEELKADIAKQEFDRKQGKRKKLGVFYTPAYITQYIVEVAIGGYLQNREDELREKFKLGEFTDTAENQKREIEFWQSYRDEVLVKTRVIDPACGSGAFLIAAFDYFASQYQRVNDNLQFLKHQTTENMELDKTILSNNLFGVDLSPESVEITKLSLWLKTATQGKTLSYLDDNIKIGNSIINDAKITDLPFNWENEFPQIFAEGGFDVVIGNPPYIRQELLSPFKPYLQENYQTYDGVADIYIYFYEKGLNLLKPAGIISYIVTNKWLRSGYGEPLRRFFSQESVFEQIIDFGHAPIFEDADTFPCIIAARKSEVSNTENEKKSVLICSVPRAELKNINLIQYVQNPENSFTIPWSRFTANAWSLEPPAVDDLMRKIQRVGVPLKEFAGVKPICGIKTGFNEAFFIDDATKNKLVQADPKCAEIIKPLLRGQDIKRWIPEWDKVWIIFAHKDIDIEQYPVIKEHLEIYRNKLEARAGKQLWRQLQASPSSYHLFEEPKIIWQDLAFHSRFCLDKQNVFIDMTCFALPCSDLWLLAVLNSPLMWSWLWRNTIHGKDEVLRLKNIYTENIPIAQPTAEIRAEVEAIVTRLIEITKLNGQVYKDVLDWLQIEYKIEKLGNKLEDFATLEFPDFVEEVRKRMVRKTTAKKIIPPLDISAFTALRKAHNDYVPEINSRKNEALKLEQRLSDLINQAYQLTPEEIDLMWKTAPPRMPQLLE
;
A
#
# COMPACT_ATOMS: atom_id res chain seq x y z
N MET A 1 -14.76 24.10 -21.76
CA MET A 1 -13.70 23.07 -21.95
C MET A 1 -12.66 23.08 -20.81
N ASN A 2 -12.91 23.70 -19.66
CA ASN A 2 -11.93 23.89 -18.57
C ASN A 2 -11.96 22.81 -17.46
N GLN A 3 -12.46 21.60 -17.73
CA GLN A 3 -12.54 20.50 -16.75
C GLN A 3 -11.26 19.62 -16.69
N GLN A 4 -10.11 20.10 -17.17
CA GLN A 4 -9.04 19.21 -17.62
C GLN A 4 -8.15 18.60 -16.50
N PHE A 5 -8.28 19.03 -15.23
CA PHE A 5 -7.28 18.68 -14.20
C PHE A 5 -7.80 17.92 -12.96
N SER A 6 -9.11 17.86 -12.70
CA SER A 6 -9.67 17.05 -11.60
C SER A 6 -10.05 15.65 -12.09
N LYS A 7 -9.68 14.60 -11.35
CA LYS A 7 -10.14 13.23 -11.66
C LYS A 7 -11.63 13.11 -11.29
N THR A 8 -12.46 12.77 -12.27
CA THR A 8 -13.91 12.62 -12.06
C THR A 8 -14.19 11.36 -11.24
N LEU A 9 -15.26 11.38 -10.43
CA LEU A 9 -15.68 10.24 -9.62
C LEU A 9 -16.31 9.15 -10.48
N PHE A 10 -17.03 9.55 -11.52
CA PHE A 10 -17.79 8.64 -12.37
C PHE A 10 -17.13 8.44 -13.74
N GLN A 11 -17.29 7.25 -14.31
CA GLN A 11 -16.92 7.01 -15.69
C GLN A 11 -17.89 7.76 -16.61
N LYS A 12 -17.37 8.56 -17.54
CA LYS A 12 -18.17 9.44 -18.41
C LYS A 12 -19.30 8.71 -19.13
N LYS A 13 -19.04 7.53 -19.70
CA LYS A 13 -20.06 6.75 -20.43
C LYS A 13 -21.21 6.32 -19.53
N THR A 14 -20.89 5.74 -18.37
CA THR A 14 -21.89 5.31 -17.38
C THR A 14 -22.70 6.49 -16.86
N LEU A 15 -22.05 7.62 -16.54
CA LEU A 15 -22.74 8.86 -16.14
C LEU A 15 -23.66 9.40 -17.25
N LYS A 16 -23.18 9.47 -18.49
CA LYS A 16 -23.99 9.93 -19.64
C LYS A 16 -25.22 9.05 -19.84
N ASN A 17 -25.07 7.73 -19.77
CA ASN A 17 -26.18 6.79 -19.87
C ASN A 17 -27.18 6.99 -18.71
N ALA A 18 -26.69 7.23 -17.49
CA ALA A 18 -27.54 7.51 -16.36
C ALA A 18 -28.33 8.83 -16.52
N LEU A 19 -27.67 9.90 -17.01
CA LEU A 19 -28.30 11.19 -17.30
C LEU A 19 -29.39 11.09 -18.37
N VAL A 20 -29.13 10.36 -19.46
CA VAL A 20 -30.12 10.16 -20.54
C VAL A 20 -31.35 9.40 -20.06
N ASN A 21 -31.16 8.43 -19.16
CA ASN A 21 -32.24 7.64 -18.59
C ASN A 21 -32.94 8.32 -17.39
N PHE A 22 -32.44 9.48 -16.96
CA PHE A 22 -33.01 10.23 -15.85
C PHE A 22 -34.15 11.12 -16.32
N LYS A 23 -35.28 11.05 -15.63
CA LYS A 23 -36.45 11.88 -15.93
C LYS A 23 -36.37 13.19 -15.14
N PHE A 24 -35.87 14.23 -15.79
CA PHE A 24 -35.81 15.57 -15.20
C PHE A 24 -37.21 16.13 -14.87
N PRO A 25 -37.34 16.95 -13.82
CA PRO A 25 -38.62 17.52 -13.43
C PRO A 25 -39.09 18.56 -14.46
N SER A 26 -40.41 18.75 -14.58
CA SER A 26 -41.00 19.66 -15.57
C SER A 26 -40.70 21.14 -15.31
N ASP A 27 -40.29 21.50 -14.10
CA ASP A 27 -39.95 22.85 -13.64
C ASP A 27 -38.43 23.15 -13.69
N LEU A 28 -37.63 22.30 -14.36
CA LEU A 28 -36.16 22.42 -14.39
C LEU A 28 -35.67 23.80 -14.86
N GLU A 29 -36.34 24.42 -15.84
CA GLU A 29 -35.98 25.77 -16.32
C GLU A 29 -36.21 26.86 -15.28
N GLU A 30 -37.25 26.73 -14.44
CA GLU A 30 -37.49 27.68 -13.34
C GLU A 30 -36.43 27.52 -12.25
N ARG A 31 -36.02 26.28 -11.95
CA ARG A 31 -34.89 26.01 -11.05
C ARG A 31 -33.59 26.59 -11.59
N HIS A 32 -33.37 26.51 -12.91
CA HIS A 32 -32.17 27.08 -13.54
C HIS A 32 -32.09 28.61 -13.41
N LYS A 33 -33.23 29.32 -13.36
CA LYS A 33 -33.25 30.78 -13.12
C LYS A 33 -32.71 31.14 -11.74
N ILE A 34 -32.87 30.28 -10.73
CA ILE A 34 -32.32 30.52 -9.38
C ILE A 34 -30.78 30.54 -9.46
N ILE A 35 -30.18 29.56 -10.14
CA ILE A 35 -28.73 29.52 -10.38
C ILE A 35 -28.25 30.78 -11.10
N LYS A 36 -28.98 31.25 -12.12
CA LYS A 36 -28.62 32.46 -12.87
C LYS A 36 -28.58 33.72 -11.98
N LYS A 37 -29.45 33.83 -10.97
CA LYS A 37 -29.39 34.95 -10.00
C LYS A 37 -28.12 34.90 -9.15
N TRP A 38 -27.70 33.71 -8.71
CA TRP A 38 -26.44 33.54 -7.99
C TRP A 38 -25.23 33.91 -8.87
N ILE A 39 -25.25 33.56 -10.16
CA ILE A 39 -24.24 33.97 -11.14
C ILE A 39 -24.20 35.51 -11.29
N GLU A 40 -25.35 36.16 -11.39
CA GLU A 40 -25.44 37.62 -11.48
C GLU A 40 -24.86 38.30 -10.23
N ALA A 41 -25.19 37.79 -9.03
CA ALA A 41 -24.67 38.31 -7.77
C ALA A 41 -23.16 38.10 -7.59
N LEU A 42 -22.62 36.99 -8.12
CA LEU A 42 -21.18 36.73 -8.16
C LEU A 42 -20.49 37.75 -9.09
N ASN A 43 -21.03 37.94 -10.29
CA ASN A 43 -20.47 38.83 -11.31
C ASN A 43 -20.52 40.31 -10.90
N SER A 44 -21.54 40.74 -10.15
CA SER A 44 -21.61 42.11 -9.61
C SER A 44 -20.69 42.35 -8.42
N GLY A 45 -20.00 41.31 -7.92
CA GLY A 45 -19.15 41.38 -6.72
C GLY A 45 -19.93 41.46 -5.41
N THR A 46 -21.26 41.34 -5.44
CA THR A 46 -22.12 41.45 -4.26
C THR A 46 -21.78 40.35 -3.24
N LEU A 47 -21.57 39.11 -3.71
CA LEU A 47 -21.21 37.99 -2.84
C LEU A 47 -19.84 38.15 -2.16
N ASN A 48 -18.97 39.05 -2.63
CA ASN A 48 -17.65 39.32 -2.04
C ASN A 48 -17.70 40.33 -0.88
N GLN A 49 -18.82 41.05 -0.74
CA GLN A 49 -19.01 42.12 0.25
C GLN A 49 -19.85 41.65 1.45
N VAL A 50 -20.55 40.53 1.31
CA VAL A 50 -21.41 39.95 2.34
C VAL A 50 -20.59 38.98 3.19
N LYS A 51 -20.84 38.98 4.52
CA LYS A 51 -20.24 37.98 5.41
C LYS A 51 -20.73 36.59 5.03
N GLU A 52 -19.81 35.63 5.00
CA GLU A 52 -20.08 34.24 4.64
C GLU A 52 -21.32 33.66 5.35
N VAL A 53 -21.35 33.71 6.69
CA VAL A 53 -22.44 33.14 7.51
C VAL A 53 -23.82 33.72 7.15
N SER A 54 -23.86 34.94 6.61
CA SER A 54 -25.12 35.55 6.15
C SER A 54 -25.65 34.93 4.85
N LEU A 55 -24.80 34.29 4.04
CA LEU A 55 -25.17 33.61 2.80
C LEU A 55 -25.60 32.15 3.02
N HIS A 56 -25.26 31.55 4.16
CA HIS A 56 -25.53 30.14 4.46
C HIS A 56 -27.02 29.79 4.30
N GLY A 57 -27.89 30.56 4.96
CA GLY A 57 -29.34 30.31 4.95
C GLY A 57 -29.95 30.40 3.55
N ASP A 58 -29.60 31.45 2.79
CA ASP A 58 -30.08 31.65 1.42
C ASP A 58 -29.56 30.56 0.49
N PHE A 59 -28.29 30.17 0.61
CA PHE A 59 -27.70 29.10 -0.21
C PHE A 59 -28.36 27.75 0.03
N LEU A 60 -28.55 27.35 1.29
CA LEU A 60 -29.20 26.08 1.64
C LEU A 60 -30.66 26.05 1.21
N LYS A 61 -31.34 27.19 1.24
CA LYS A 61 -32.71 27.30 0.76
C LYS A 61 -32.77 27.24 -0.78
N ASP A 62 -32.12 28.18 -1.45
CA ASP A 62 -32.22 28.32 -2.90
C ASP A 62 -31.65 27.09 -3.63
N ILE A 63 -30.49 26.59 -3.19
CA ILE A 63 -29.80 25.51 -3.90
C ILE A 63 -30.31 24.15 -3.44
N PHE A 64 -30.30 23.85 -2.14
CA PHE A 64 -30.67 22.51 -1.67
C PHE A 64 -32.19 22.31 -1.62
N GLN A 65 -32.97 23.29 -1.16
CA GLN A 65 -34.43 23.11 -1.08
C GLN A 65 -35.11 23.37 -2.44
N ASP A 66 -34.96 24.58 -2.98
CA ASP A 66 -35.72 25.00 -4.16
C ASP A 66 -35.19 24.35 -5.45
N VAL A 67 -33.87 24.31 -5.65
CA VAL A 67 -33.27 23.67 -6.82
C VAL A 67 -33.18 22.15 -6.68
N LEU A 68 -32.68 21.60 -5.57
CA LEU A 68 -32.40 20.15 -5.44
C LEU A 68 -33.49 19.33 -4.74
N SER A 69 -34.56 19.98 -4.23
CA SER A 69 -35.74 19.36 -3.60
C SER A 69 -35.49 18.58 -2.32
N TYR A 70 -34.55 19.03 -1.48
CA TYR A 70 -34.42 18.54 -0.11
C TYR A 70 -35.48 19.14 0.81
N SER A 71 -36.06 18.32 1.69
CA SER A 71 -37.07 18.78 2.66
C SER A 71 -36.42 19.49 3.85
N SER A 72 -36.82 20.72 4.16
CA SER A 72 -36.42 21.40 5.40
C SER A 72 -37.31 21.04 6.59
N ILE A 73 -36.91 21.45 7.80
CA ILE A 73 -37.66 21.22 9.03
C ILE A 73 -39.11 21.75 8.97
N ILE A 74 -39.32 22.86 8.27
CA ILE A 74 -40.64 23.50 8.10
C ILE A 74 -41.47 22.73 7.07
N ALA A 75 -40.88 22.38 5.92
CA ALA A 75 -41.55 21.61 4.87
C ALA A 75 -41.91 20.18 5.33
N GLY A 76 -41.10 19.60 6.23
CA GLY A 76 -41.32 18.29 6.83
C GLY A 76 -42.28 18.25 8.02
N GLY A 77 -43.01 19.35 8.29
CA GLY A 77 -43.99 19.43 9.38
C GLY A 77 -43.38 19.24 10.77
N GLY A 78 -42.09 19.55 10.94
CA GLY A 78 -41.37 19.44 12.22
C GLY A 78 -41.07 18.01 12.70
N LYS A 79 -41.28 16.98 11.86
CA LYS A 79 -41.09 15.57 12.24
C LYS A 79 -39.90 14.89 11.57
N VAL A 80 -39.72 15.11 10.27
CA VAL A 80 -38.63 14.53 9.47
C VAL A 80 -38.13 15.57 8.47
N TRP A 81 -36.83 15.75 8.35
CA TRP A 81 -36.23 16.62 7.32
C TRP A 81 -34.92 16.04 6.80
N GLU A 82 -34.43 16.59 5.69
CA GLU A 82 -33.35 16.01 4.88
C GLU A 82 -32.13 16.93 4.73
N ILE A 83 -32.29 18.24 5.01
CA ILE A 83 -31.21 19.24 5.04
C ILE A 83 -31.25 19.97 6.38
N HIS A 84 -30.12 20.00 7.08
CA HIS A 84 -29.97 20.64 8.39
C HIS A 84 -28.82 21.65 8.38
N ALA A 85 -29.04 22.83 8.95
CA ALA A 85 -27.99 23.83 9.17
C ALA A 85 -27.33 23.58 10.54
N GLU A 86 -26.02 23.83 10.63
CA GLU A 86 -25.19 23.66 11.84
C GLU A 86 -25.32 22.28 12.48
N GLN A 87 -24.59 21.29 11.95
CA GLN A 87 -24.62 19.92 12.46
C GLN A 87 -23.35 19.59 13.26
N THR A 88 -23.52 19.38 14.57
CA THR A 88 -22.44 18.82 15.41
C THR A 88 -22.22 17.34 15.06
N ILE A 89 -20.98 17.00 14.72
CA ILE A 89 -20.50 15.64 14.47
C ILE A 89 -20.00 15.05 15.79
N ALA A 90 -20.01 13.73 15.93
CA ALA A 90 -19.62 12.99 17.15
C ALA A 90 -18.26 13.44 17.75
N ASP A 91 -18.00 13.08 19.01
CA ASP A 91 -16.85 13.54 19.81
C ASP A 91 -15.52 13.58 19.01
N GLY A 92 -15.05 14.79 18.67
CA GLY A 92 -13.83 15.05 17.88
C GLY A 92 -14.07 15.59 16.46
N GLY A 93 -15.26 15.37 15.88
CA GLY A 93 -15.60 15.78 14.52
C GLY A 93 -15.86 17.28 14.34
N GLY A 94 -16.23 18.01 15.40
CA GLY A 94 -16.55 19.45 15.31
C GLY A 94 -17.96 19.72 14.78
N SER A 95 -18.18 20.87 14.13
CA SER A 95 -19.49 21.26 13.61
C SER A 95 -19.37 21.63 12.13
N ALA A 96 -20.13 20.93 11.28
CA ALA A 96 -20.29 21.26 9.88
C ALA A 96 -21.32 22.39 9.72
N ASP A 97 -21.12 23.27 8.72
CA ASP A 97 -22.03 24.38 8.43
C ASP A 97 -23.44 23.90 8.05
N ALA A 98 -23.52 22.74 7.36
CA ALA A 98 -24.77 22.04 7.13
C ALA A 98 -24.54 20.53 6.92
N ALA A 99 -25.62 19.77 6.83
CA ALA A 99 -25.57 18.35 6.50
C ALA A 99 -26.82 17.89 5.74
N VAL A 100 -26.62 17.04 4.74
CA VAL A 100 -27.66 16.27 4.05
C VAL A 100 -27.77 14.91 4.72
N GLY A 101 -29.00 14.46 5.00
CA GLY A 101 -29.21 13.20 5.71
C GLY A 101 -30.67 12.89 6.00
N PHE A 102 -30.90 12.08 7.02
CA PHE A 102 -32.23 11.77 7.55
C PHE A 102 -32.30 12.19 9.01
N PHE A 103 -33.06 13.25 9.29
CA PHE A 103 -33.12 13.84 10.63
C PHE A 103 -34.53 13.77 11.19
N THR A 104 -34.64 13.51 12.50
CA THR A 104 -35.90 13.47 13.23
C THR A 104 -35.78 14.17 14.59
N ALA A 105 -36.91 14.64 15.11
CA ALA A 105 -37.03 15.20 16.45
C ALA A 105 -37.43 14.09 17.44
N THR A 106 -36.62 13.83 18.47
CA THR A 106 -36.95 12.87 19.54
C THR A 106 -37.13 13.61 20.87
N GLU A 107 -38.21 13.38 21.60
CA GLU A 107 -38.38 13.92 22.95
C GLU A 107 -37.65 13.05 23.97
N ASN A 108 -36.82 13.65 24.81
CA ASN A 108 -36.25 12.93 25.96
C ASN A 108 -37.23 12.90 27.15
N ASN A 109 -36.96 12.02 28.13
CA ASN A 109 -37.76 11.84 29.36
C ASN A 109 -37.91 13.11 30.24
N LYS A 110 -37.36 14.26 29.82
CA LYS A 110 -37.47 15.57 30.49
C LYS A 110 -38.15 16.64 29.61
N GLY A 111 -38.77 16.26 28.49
CA GLY A 111 -39.48 17.18 27.59
C GLY A 111 -38.57 18.10 26.75
N LYS A 112 -37.26 17.81 26.67
CA LYS A 112 -36.35 18.49 25.72
C LYS A 112 -36.24 17.67 24.44
N VAL A 113 -36.47 18.32 23.30
CA VAL A 113 -36.28 17.72 21.97
C VAL A 113 -34.77 17.54 21.73
N LYS A 114 -34.31 16.30 21.57
CA LYS A 114 -32.97 15.96 21.10
C LYS A 114 -33.06 15.63 19.61
N LEU A 115 -32.23 16.30 18.83
CA LEU A 115 -32.07 16.04 17.40
C LEU A 115 -31.32 14.71 17.23
N GLN A 116 -31.85 13.81 16.41
CA GLN A 116 -31.19 12.56 16.06
C GLN A 116 -31.34 12.33 14.56
N GLY A 117 -30.23 12.08 13.86
CA GLY A 117 -30.26 11.86 12.43
C GLY A 117 -29.00 11.20 11.88
N LYS A 118 -29.16 10.49 10.76
CA LYS A 118 -28.07 9.91 9.98
C LYS A 118 -27.58 10.95 8.99
N VAL A 119 -26.32 11.38 9.10
CA VAL A 119 -25.67 12.27 8.13
C VAL A 119 -25.17 11.42 6.96
N VAL A 120 -25.59 11.77 5.74
CA VAL A 120 -25.12 11.13 4.51
C VAL A 120 -23.95 11.93 3.92
N ALA A 121 -24.06 13.27 3.93
CA ALA A 121 -23.00 14.16 3.50
C ALA A 121 -22.93 15.42 4.38
N PRO A 122 -21.81 15.70 5.07
CA PRO A 122 -21.55 17.03 5.62
C PRO A 122 -21.33 18.03 4.49
N ILE A 123 -21.73 19.28 4.74
CA ILE A 123 -21.51 20.43 3.87
C ILE A 123 -20.64 21.43 4.64
N GLU A 124 -19.49 21.76 4.07
CA GLU A 124 -18.62 22.85 4.54
C GLU A 124 -18.73 24.04 3.59
N LEU A 125 -19.01 25.22 4.13
CA LEU A 125 -19.15 26.47 3.40
C LEU A 125 -18.01 27.43 3.75
N LYS A 126 -17.60 28.24 2.78
CA LYS A 126 -16.59 29.29 2.95
C LYS A 126 -16.96 30.55 2.17
N GLY A 127 -16.33 31.67 2.50
CA GLY A 127 -16.51 32.92 1.79
C GLY A 127 -16.00 32.83 0.35
N THR A 128 -16.56 33.66 -0.53
CA THR A 128 -16.23 33.69 -1.97
C THR A 128 -14.76 33.95 -2.32
N LYS A 129 -13.99 34.53 -1.38
CA LYS A 129 -12.56 34.80 -1.53
C LYS A 129 -11.68 33.71 -0.94
N ASP A 130 -12.26 32.76 -0.22
CA ASP A 130 -11.51 31.72 0.46
C ASP A 130 -11.08 30.63 -0.52
N ASP A 131 -9.85 30.19 -0.36
CA ASP A 131 -9.29 29.03 -1.03
C ASP A 131 -9.76 27.77 -0.30
N LEU A 132 -10.41 26.85 -1.01
CA LEU A 132 -10.94 25.61 -0.42
C LEU A 132 -9.83 24.65 -0.01
N ASP A 133 -8.67 24.72 -0.68
CA ASP A 133 -7.55 23.80 -0.53
C ASP A 133 -6.46 24.33 0.42
N ARG A 134 -6.61 25.58 0.91
CA ARG A 134 -5.63 26.22 1.83
C ARG A 134 -6.30 26.65 3.13
N PRO A 135 -5.68 26.41 4.30
CA PRO A 135 -6.16 26.97 5.56
C PRO A 135 -6.07 28.50 5.56
N ALA A 136 -7.09 29.15 6.14
CA ALA A 136 -7.05 30.58 6.41
C ALA A 136 -5.90 30.91 7.41
N PRO A 137 -5.32 32.14 7.38
CA PRO A 137 -4.26 32.52 8.30
C PRO A 137 -4.61 32.23 9.76
N GLY A 138 -3.72 31.50 10.46
CA GLY A 138 -3.92 31.10 11.86
C GLY A 138 -4.76 29.83 12.06
N ARG A 139 -5.31 29.23 11.00
CA ARG A 139 -5.94 27.89 11.05
C ARG A 139 -5.00 26.81 10.54
N LYS A 140 -5.23 25.57 10.98
CA LYS A 140 -4.44 24.39 10.58
C LYS A 140 -5.06 23.60 9.42
N GLU A 141 -6.38 23.72 9.23
CA GLU A 141 -7.15 22.90 8.28
C GLU A 141 -7.74 23.78 7.17
N SER A 142 -7.68 23.29 5.93
CA SER A 142 -8.45 23.83 4.80
C SER A 142 -9.94 23.45 4.91
N ALA A 143 -10.77 23.93 3.98
CA ALA A 143 -12.17 23.51 3.92
C ALA A 143 -12.30 22.03 3.52
N VAL A 144 -11.40 21.56 2.64
CA VAL A 144 -11.28 20.15 2.28
C VAL A 144 -10.96 19.30 3.50
N ASP A 145 -9.95 19.67 4.28
CA ASP A 145 -9.57 18.91 5.48
C ASP A 145 -10.71 18.83 6.49
N GLN A 146 -11.43 19.94 6.71
CA GLN A 146 -12.62 19.99 7.57
C GLN A 146 -13.72 19.05 7.08
N GLY A 147 -14.09 19.11 5.79
CA GLY A 147 -15.13 18.27 5.20
C GLY A 147 -14.87 16.77 5.40
N TRP A 148 -13.62 16.37 5.23
CA TRP A 148 -13.22 14.99 5.48
C TRP A 148 -13.12 14.61 6.94
N ARG A 149 -12.64 15.51 7.82
CA ARG A 149 -12.70 15.28 9.27
C ARG A 149 -14.13 15.00 9.70
N TYR A 150 -15.12 15.75 9.22
CA TYR A 150 -16.53 15.46 9.49
C TYR A 150 -16.95 14.07 9.05
N ALA A 151 -16.57 13.66 7.84
CA ALA A 151 -16.93 12.33 7.33
C ALA A 151 -16.29 11.20 8.15
N ASN A 152 -15.01 11.33 8.53
CA ASN A 152 -14.30 10.31 9.30
C ASN A 152 -14.89 10.10 10.71
N TYR A 153 -15.42 11.17 11.33
CA TYR A 153 -16.10 11.10 12.63
C TYR A 153 -17.61 10.81 12.52
N THR A 154 -18.12 10.58 11.30
CA THR A 154 -19.53 10.26 11.05
C THR A 154 -19.67 8.81 10.56
N PRO A 155 -20.22 7.90 11.38
CA PRO A 155 -20.49 6.53 10.96
C PRO A 155 -21.36 6.49 9.70
N ASP A 156 -21.00 5.63 8.74
CA ASP A 156 -21.70 5.45 7.46
C ASP A 156 -21.80 6.70 6.57
N CYS A 157 -20.90 7.67 6.75
CA CYS A 157 -20.78 8.82 5.84
C CYS A 157 -19.93 8.47 4.62
N HIS A 158 -20.52 8.64 3.44
CA HIS A 158 -19.90 8.26 2.17
C HIS A 158 -19.53 9.44 1.28
N TRP A 159 -20.18 10.60 1.47
CA TRP A 159 -20.05 11.76 0.59
C TRP A 159 -19.66 13.01 1.37
N ILE A 160 -18.97 13.96 0.73
CA ILE A 160 -18.62 15.26 1.31
C ILE A 160 -18.93 16.36 0.28
N ILE A 161 -19.55 17.45 0.71
CA ILE A 161 -19.84 18.60 -0.15
C ILE A 161 -19.12 19.84 0.39
N ILE A 162 -18.41 20.57 -0.48
CA ILE A 162 -17.65 21.76 -0.10
C ILE A 162 -17.93 22.87 -1.09
N SER A 163 -18.16 24.09 -0.61
CA SER A 163 -18.46 25.24 -1.47
C SER A 163 -17.93 26.55 -0.91
N ASN A 164 -17.39 27.40 -1.78
CA ASN A 164 -17.15 28.82 -1.51
C ASN A 164 -18.12 29.72 -2.31
N TYR A 165 -19.28 29.19 -2.71
CA TYR A 165 -20.29 29.81 -3.58
C TYR A 165 -19.85 30.11 -5.01
N ARG A 166 -18.54 30.19 -5.30
CA ARG A 166 -17.99 30.27 -6.67
C ARG A 166 -17.86 28.89 -7.29
N GLU A 167 -17.46 27.91 -6.50
CA GLU A 167 -17.40 26.51 -6.89
C GLU A 167 -18.04 25.63 -5.81
N LEU A 168 -18.63 24.51 -6.24
CA LEU A 168 -19.06 23.41 -5.39
C LEU A 168 -18.32 22.13 -5.80
N ARG A 169 -17.81 21.40 -4.83
CA ARG A 169 -17.08 20.14 -5.02
C ARG A 169 -17.77 19.01 -4.26
N LEU A 170 -17.97 17.88 -4.94
CA LEU A 170 -18.52 16.64 -4.38
C LEU A 170 -17.43 15.58 -4.32
N TYR A 171 -17.17 15.05 -3.14
CA TYR A 171 -16.18 13.98 -2.89
C TYR A 171 -16.86 12.72 -2.38
N HIS A 172 -16.16 11.59 -2.50
CA HIS A 172 -16.55 10.32 -1.90
C HIS A 172 -15.43 9.76 -1.02
N THR A 173 -15.77 9.22 0.15
CA THR A 173 -14.79 8.83 1.18
C THR A 173 -13.94 7.61 0.81
N ASN A 174 -14.37 6.81 -0.17
CA ASN A 174 -13.58 5.68 -0.70
C ASN A 174 -12.49 6.09 -1.72
N LYS A 175 -12.42 7.38 -2.12
CA LYS A 175 -11.37 7.90 -3.00
C LYS A 175 -10.43 8.81 -2.23
N THR A 176 -9.34 9.23 -2.86
CA THR A 176 -8.51 10.32 -2.31
C THR A 176 -9.16 11.68 -2.65
N PRO A 177 -8.76 12.78 -1.98
CA PRO A 177 -9.27 14.12 -2.27
C PRO A 177 -9.00 14.58 -3.71
N ALA A 178 -8.10 13.92 -4.43
CA ALA A 178 -7.85 14.18 -5.85
C ALA A 178 -9.02 13.78 -6.77
N TYR A 179 -9.97 12.96 -6.30
CA TYR A 179 -11.16 12.57 -7.06
C TYR A 179 -12.39 13.32 -6.55
N TYR A 180 -12.96 14.17 -7.40
CA TYR A 180 -14.18 14.91 -7.07
C TYR A 180 -14.90 15.41 -8.32
N GLU A 181 -16.19 15.68 -8.17
CA GLU A 181 -16.97 16.41 -9.17
C GLU A 181 -16.98 17.89 -8.83
N LYS A 182 -16.41 18.72 -9.72
CA LYS A 182 -16.39 20.18 -9.59
C LYS A 182 -17.51 20.83 -10.41
N PHE A 183 -18.18 21.79 -9.80
CA PHE A 183 -19.18 22.64 -10.43
C PHE A 183 -18.83 24.10 -10.20
N LEU A 184 -18.31 24.77 -11.23
CA LEU A 184 -18.14 26.21 -11.21
C LEU A 184 -19.50 26.87 -11.42
N LEU A 185 -19.87 27.78 -10.52
CA LEU A 185 -21.18 28.43 -10.56
C LEU A 185 -21.43 29.11 -11.92
N VAL A 186 -20.40 29.73 -12.51
CA VAL A 186 -20.47 30.37 -13.83
C VAL A 186 -20.73 29.37 -14.97
N ASP A 187 -20.21 28.14 -14.87
CA ASP A 187 -20.41 27.11 -15.90
C ASP A 187 -21.83 26.54 -15.87
N LEU A 188 -22.50 26.61 -14.71
CA LEU A 188 -23.90 26.21 -14.56
C LEU A 188 -24.88 27.13 -15.31
N ALA A 189 -24.42 28.23 -15.94
CA ALA A 189 -25.21 28.95 -16.93
C ALA A 189 -25.58 28.06 -18.13
N ASN A 190 -24.74 27.07 -18.46
CA ASN A 190 -25.00 26.05 -19.46
C ASN A 190 -26.02 25.02 -18.93
N LEU A 191 -27.10 24.77 -19.68
CA LEU A 191 -28.17 23.88 -19.23
C LEU A 191 -27.73 22.42 -19.08
N GLU A 192 -26.79 21.93 -19.88
CA GLU A 192 -26.31 20.54 -19.78
C GLU A 192 -25.41 20.35 -18.54
N GLU A 193 -24.56 21.32 -18.21
CA GLU A 193 -23.83 21.30 -16.94
C GLU A 193 -24.78 21.44 -15.74
N PHE A 194 -25.84 22.24 -15.86
CA PHE A 194 -26.87 22.32 -14.83
C PHE A 194 -27.62 20.99 -14.66
N LYS A 195 -27.95 20.27 -15.74
CA LYS A 195 -28.54 18.93 -15.67
C LYS A 195 -27.62 17.94 -14.97
N ARG A 196 -26.31 18.01 -15.25
CA ARG A 196 -25.29 17.18 -14.59
C ARG A 196 -25.24 17.46 -13.08
N PHE A 197 -25.17 18.74 -12.72
CA PHE A 197 -25.24 19.21 -11.33
C PHE A 197 -26.50 18.71 -10.63
N TYR A 198 -27.67 18.93 -11.25
CA TYR A 198 -28.96 18.53 -10.70
C TYR A 198 -29.03 17.01 -10.50
N PHE A 199 -28.65 16.22 -11.50
CA PHE A 199 -28.71 14.76 -11.41
C PHE A 199 -27.81 14.21 -10.31
N LEU A 200 -26.60 14.77 -10.12
CA LEU A 200 -25.67 14.26 -9.13
C LEU A 200 -26.01 14.68 -7.70
N LEU A 201 -26.78 15.75 -7.49
CA LEU A 201 -27.03 16.30 -6.16
C LEU A 201 -28.51 16.39 -5.78
N CYS A 202 -29.45 16.05 -6.67
CA CYS A 202 -30.87 16.14 -6.30
C CYS A 202 -31.24 15.05 -5.29
N ARG A 203 -32.25 15.33 -4.47
CA ARG A 203 -32.73 14.42 -3.43
C ARG A 203 -32.98 13.01 -3.93
N GLU A 204 -33.60 12.87 -5.10
CA GLU A 204 -34.01 11.57 -5.68
C GLU A 204 -32.82 10.63 -5.97
N THR A 205 -31.67 11.18 -6.34
CA THR A 205 -30.49 10.40 -6.72
C THR A 205 -29.51 10.26 -5.57
N PHE A 206 -29.37 11.30 -4.74
CA PHE A 206 -28.35 11.40 -3.71
C PHE A 206 -28.73 10.73 -2.39
N LEU A 207 -30.00 10.84 -1.96
CA LEU A 207 -30.46 10.18 -0.73
C LEU A 207 -31.05 8.79 -1.04
N PRO A 208 -30.69 7.75 -0.27
CA PRO A 208 -31.21 6.40 -0.49
C PRO A 208 -32.70 6.29 -0.13
N VAL A 209 -33.47 5.54 -0.92
CA VAL A 209 -34.84 5.14 -0.56
C VAL A 209 -34.82 3.93 0.40
N LYS A 210 -33.72 3.16 0.38
CA LYS A 210 -33.41 2.03 1.27
C LYS A 210 -32.01 2.23 1.87
N ASP A 211 -31.06 1.33 1.56
CA ASP A 211 -29.70 1.35 2.10
C ASP A 211 -28.67 1.98 1.14
N VAL A 212 -28.94 2.00 -0.18
CA VAL A 212 -28.01 2.45 -1.22
C VAL A 212 -28.68 3.48 -2.13
N SER A 213 -28.01 4.59 -2.43
CA SER A 213 -28.53 5.65 -3.31
C SER A 213 -28.28 5.33 -4.79
N LYS A 214 -28.90 6.11 -5.69
CA LYS A 214 -28.63 5.95 -7.14
C LYS A 214 -27.20 6.37 -7.47
N ILE A 215 -26.67 7.38 -6.78
CA ILE A 215 -25.29 7.84 -6.98
C ILE A 215 -24.25 6.83 -6.46
N ASP A 216 -24.52 6.14 -5.35
CA ASP A 216 -23.66 5.04 -4.87
C ASP A 216 -23.62 3.88 -5.89
N THR A 217 -24.79 3.50 -6.42
CA THR A 217 -24.89 2.46 -7.46
C THR A 217 -24.13 2.89 -8.72
N LEU A 218 -24.21 4.17 -9.09
CA LEU A 218 -23.50 4.73 -10.25
C LEU A 218 -21.98 4.70 -10.05
N LEU A 219 -21.49 4.95 -8.84
CA LEU A 219 -20.08 4.86 -8.52
C LEU A 219 -19.58 3.43 -8.68
N VAL A 220 -20.26 2.45 -8.06
CA VAL A 220 -19.90 1.03 -8.18
C VAL A 220 -19.93 0.56 -9.63
N THR A 221 -20.99 0.89 -10.37
CA THR A 221 -21.10 0.53 -11.80
C THR A 221 -20.00 1.17 -12.64
N SER A 222 -19.59 2.39 -12.29
CA SER A 222 -18.48 3.08 -12.97
C SER A 222 -17.15 2.38 -12.72
N GLU A 223 -16.90 1.93 -11.49
CA GLU A 223 -15.68 1.19 -11.12
C GLU A 223 -15.62 -0.18 -11.81
N GLU A 224 -16.73 -0.93 -11.80
CA GLU A 224 -16.84 -2.22 -12.49
C GLU A 224 -16.61 -2.07 -14.00
N ALA A 225 -17.23 -1.06 -14.63
CA ALA A 225 -17.04 -0.78 -16.05
C ALA A 225 -15.58 -0.44 -16.39
N GLN A 226 -14.90 0.33 -15.54
CA GLN A 226 -13.48 0.64 -15.69
C GLN A 226 -12.59 -0.60 -15.52
N GLU A 227 -12.90 -1.51 -14.61
CA GLU A 227 -12.12 -2.73 -14.44
C GLU A 227 -12.30 -3.69 -15.62
N ASP A 228 -13.52 -3.87 -16.10
CA ASP A 228 -13.85 -4.72 -17.23
C ASP A 228 -13.18 -4.24 -18.53
N ILE A 229 -13.24 -2.94 -18.81
CA ILE A 229 -12.60 -2.37 -20.00
C ILE A 229 -11.07 -2.50 -19.93
N THR A 230 -10.49 -2.31 -18.74
CA THR A 230 -9.04 -2.47 -18.51
C THR A 230 -8.60 -3.89 -18.84
N LYS A 231 -9.29 -4.90 -18.30
CA LYS A 231 -8.97 -6.32 -18.54
C LYS A 231 -9.08 -6.70 -20.02
N LYS A 232 -10.17 -6.29 -20.69
CA LYS A 232 -10.40 -6.60 -22.11
C LYS A 232 -9.37 -5.94 -23.01
N LEU A 233 -9.14 -4.64 -22.85
CA LEU A 233 -8.15 -3.91 -23.65
C LEU A 233 -6.74 -4.46 -23.43
N TYR A 234 -6.37 -4.77 -22.18
CA TYR A 234 -5.06 -5.34 -21.87
C TYR A 234 -4.83 -6.69 -22.57
N GLU A 235 -5.78 -7.62 -22.44
CA GLU A 235 -5.62 -8.95 -23.02
C GLU A 235 -5.48 -8.87 -24.54
N GLU A 236 -6.31 -8.06 -25.20
CA GLU A 236 -6.22 -7.86 -26.65
C GLU A 236 -4.89 -7.20 -27.04
N TYR A 237 -4.51 -6.13 -26.36
CA TYR A 237 -3.24 -5.43 -26.58
C TYR A 237 -2.04 -6.39 -26.48
N LYS A 238 -2.02 -7.20 -25.42
CA LYS A 238 -1.00 -8.23 -25.18
C LYS A 238 -0.97 -9.25 -26.31
N GLN A 239 -2.11 -9.79 -26.71
CA GLN A 239 -2.17 -10.82 -27.76
C GLN A 239 -1.69 -10.28 -29.11
N VAL A 240 -2.10 -9.06 -29.48
CA VAL A 240 -1.63 -8.42 -30.73
C VAL A 240 -0.12 -8.24 -30.71
N ARG A 241 0.46 -7.81 -29.58
CA ARG A 241 1.91 -7.69 -29.41
C ARG A 241 2.62 -9.02 -29.65
N LEU A 242 2.17 -10.07 -28.97
CA LEU A 242 2.76 -11.40 -29.10
C LEU A 242 2.71 -11.91 -30.54
N ASN A 243 1.62 -11.63 -31.25
CA ASN A 243 1.46 -12.02 -32.65
C ASN A 243 2.43 -11.27 -33.56
N ILE A 244 2.56 -9.94 -33.41
CA ILE A 244 3.51 -9.14 -34.20
C ILE A 244 4.95 -9.55 -33.92
N VAL A 245 5.34 -9.77 -32.65
CA VAL A 245 6.69 -10.24 -32.30
C VAL A 245 7.00 -11.59 -32.93
N LYS A 246 6.07 -12.55 -32.86
CA LYS A 246 6.24 -13.87 -33.49
C LYS A 246 6.39 -13.77 -35.00
N ASP A 247 5.55 -12.94 -35.63
CA ASP A 247 5.58 -12.71 -37.08
C ASP A 247 6.89 -12.05 -37.53
N PHE A 248 7.34 -11.00 -36.83
CA PHE A 248 8.61 -10.35 -37.09
C PHE A 248 9.79 -11.32 -37.00
N ARG A 249 9.83 -12.15 -35.95
CA ARG A 249 10.87 -13.18 -35.79
C ARG A 249 10.83 -14.21 -36.90
N PHE A 250 9.64 -14.64 -37.32
CA PHE A 250 9.47 -15.64 -38.37
C PHE A 250 9.89 -15.10 -39.75
N ARG A 251 9.42 -13.92 -40.14
CA ARG A 251 9.64 -13.38 -41.50
C ARG A 251 10.96 -12.66 -41.68
N PHE A 252 11.47 -12.02 -40.62
CA PHE A 252 12.66 -11.16 -40.68
C PHE A 252 13.83 -11.64 -39.83
N GLY A 253 13.64 -12.62 -38.95
CA GLY A 253 14.69 -13.10 -38.05
C GLY A 253 15.98 -13.44 -38.80
N SER A 254 15.92 -14.25 -39.83
CA SER A 254 17.12 -14.63 -40.61
C SER A 254 17.62 -13.57 -41.60
N LYS A 255 16.84 -12.51 -41.87
CA LYS A 255 17.12 -11.52 -42.93
C LYS A 255 17.72 -10.21 -42.41
N LEU A 256 17.47 -9.86 -41.15
CA LEU A 256 17.99 -8.63 -40.52
C LEU A 256 19.31 -8.90 -39.79
N ASN A 257 20.40 -8.34 -40.32
CA ASN A 257 21.71 -8.39 -39.67
C ASN A 257 21.93 -7.18 -38.76
N ILE A 258 21.30 -7.18 -37.59
CA ILE A 258 21.40 -6.12 -36.58
C ILE A 258 21.77 -6.71 -35.19
N PRO A 259 22.61 -6.02 -34.40
CA PRO A 259 22.90 -6.42 -33.03
C PRO A 259 21.61 -6.48 -32.19
N ASN A 260 21.54 -7.43 -31.25
CA ASN A 260 20.37 -7.63 -30.38
C ASN A 260 19.04 -7.72 -31.14
N ARG A 261 19.04 -8.28 -32.36
CA ARG A 261 17.91 -8.33 -33.30
C ARG A 261 16.57 -8.61 -32.62
N ASP A 262 16.48 -9.69 -31.85
CA ASP A 262 15.21 -10.11 -31.26
C ASP A 262 14.66 -9.08 -30.24
N GLN A 263 15.55 -8.38 -29.52
CA GLN A 263 15.17 -7.27 -28.65
C GLN A 263 14.69 -6.07 -29.46
N VAL A 264 15.39 -5.73 -30.55
CA VAL A 264 14.96 -4.67 -31.47
C VAL A 264 13.59 -4.97 -32.07
N LEU A 265 13.31 -6.23 -32.46
CA LEU A 265 12.01 -6.62 -33.00
C LEU A 265 10.89 -6.49 -31.97
N ILE A 266 11.15 -6.79 -30.69
CA ILE A 266 10.20 -6.55 -29.60
C ILE A 266 9.91 -5.06 -29.46
N GLU A 267 10.96 -4.24 -29.42
CA GLU A 267 10.86 -2.78 -29.33
C GLU A 267 10.03 -2.22 -30.51
N LYS A 268 10.26 -2.69 -31.73
CA LYS A 268 9.52 -2.21 -32.91
C LYS A 268 8.06 -2.65 -32.92
N ALA A 269 7.76 -3.85 -32.42
CA ALA A 269 6.37 -4.29 -32.21
C ALA A 269 5.65 -3.42 -31.16
N GLN A 270 6.34 -3.11 -30.05
CA GLN A 270 5.86 -2.24 -28.99
C GLN A 270 5.60 -0.81 -29.51
N LYS A 271 6.58 -0.19 -30.17
CA LYS A 271 6.45 1.14 -30.77
C LYS A 271 5.30 1.21 -31.78
N THR A 272 5.04 0.13 -32.53
CA THR A 272 3.88 0.06 -33.43
C THR A 272 2.56 0.12 -32.68
N LEU A 273 2.42 -0.66 -31.60
CA LEU A 273 1.22 -0.66 -30.77
C LEU A 273 0.99 0.69 -30.10
N ASP A 274 2.05 1.31 -29.61
CA ASP A 274 1.99 2.59 -28.93
C ASP A 274 1.57 3.71 -29.89
N ARG A 275 2.07 3.71 -31.14
CA ARG A 275 1.59 4.60 -32.21
C ARG A 275 0.09 4.40 -32.49
N ILE A 276 -0.39 3.15 -32.52
CA ILE A 276 -1.82 2.85 -32.76
C ILE A 276 -2.69 3.30 -31.60
N LEU A 277 -2.29 3.01 -30.35
CA LEU A 277 -3.03 3.46 -29.16
C LEU A 277 -3.06 4.99 -29.06
N PHE A 278 -1.96 5.66 -29.36
CA PHE A 278 -1.92 7.12 -29.37
C PHE A 278 -2.88 7.71 -30.42
N ILE A 279 -2.92 7.13 -31.63
CA ILE A 279 -3.86 7.58 -32.67
C ILE A 279 -5.31 7.29 -32.26
N ALA A 280 -5.59 6.12 -31.70
CA ALA A 280 -6.92 5.76 -31.19
C ALA A 280 -7.40 6.76 -30.12
N PHE A 281 -6.51 7.10 -29.18
CA PHE A 281 -6.76 8.13 -28.18
C PHE A 281 -7.03 9.50 -28.80
N CYS A 282 -6.25 9.88 -29.81
CA CYS A 282 -6.39 11.18 -30.45
C CYS A 282 -7.65 11.28 -31.32
N GLU A 283 -8.04 10.22 -32.04
CA GLU A 283 -9.23 10.26 -32.90
C GLU A 283 -10.52 10.35 -32.07
N ASP A 284 -10.59 9.72 -30.89
CA ASP A 284 -11.77 9.79 -30.02
C ASP A 284 -11.90 11.11 -29.27
N ARG A 285 -10.79 11.82 -29.04
CA ARG A 285 -10.78 13.14 -28.38
C ARG A 285 -10.85 14.32 -29.35
N GLY A 286 -11.10 14.06 -30.63
CA GLY A 286 -11.17 15.09 -31.67
C GLY A 286 -9.82 15.78 -31.97
N LEU A 287 -8.71 15.15 -31.55
CA LEU A 287 -7.34 15.60 -31.80
C LEU A 287 -6.85 15.18 -33.21
N LEU A 288 -7.43 14.11 -33.74
CA LEU A 288 -7.27 13.63 -35.11
C LEU A 288 -8.65 13.44 -35.77
N PRO A 289 -8.73 13.34 -37.10
CA PRO A 289 -9.97 12.97 -37.77
C PRO A 289 -10.55 11.67 -37.20
N GLU A 290 -11.87 11.62 -37.01
CA GLU A 290 -12.52 10.43 -36.45
C GLU A 290 -12.21 9.18 -37.28
N LYS A 291 -11.96 8.06 -36.58
CA LYS A 291 -11.75 6.74 -37.18
C LYS A 291 -10.60 6.74 -38.20
N THR A 292 -9.53 7.47 -37.94
CA THR A 292 -8.35 7.60 -38.82
C THR A 292 -7.75 6.22 -39.14
N ILE A 293 -7.50 5.37 -38.15
CA ILE A 293 -6.95 4.02 -38.39
C ILE A 293 -7.95 3.15 -39.17
N SER A 294 -9.22 3.19 -38.78
CA SER A 294 -10.27 2.43 -39.46
C SER A 294 -10.47 2.88 -40.92
N LYS A 295 -10.35 4.18 -41.22
CA LYS A 295 -10.38 4.71 -42.59
C LYS A 295 -9.14 4.28 -43.38
N ALA A 296 -7.95 4.32 -42.77
CA ALA A 296 -6.72 3.84 -43.39
C ALA A 296 -6.79 2.33 -43.71
N TYR A 297 -7.40 1.54 -42.83
CA TYR A 297 -7.62 0.09 -43.04
C TYR A 297 -8.58 -0.20 -44.21
N ASN A 298 -9.67 0.57 -44.30
CA ASN A 298 -10.69 0.36 -45.33
C ASN A 298 -10.34 0.99 -46.69
N SER A 299 -9.35 1.88 -46.74
CA SER A 299 -8.91 2.55 -47.97
C SER A 299 -8.17 1.57 -48.88
N LYS A 300 -8.82 1.17 -49.98
CA LYS A 300 -8.25 0.29 -51.01
C LYS A 300 -8.28 0.98 -52.36
N ASN A 301 -7.11 1.10 -52.99
CA ASN A 301 -7.03 1.55 -54.36
C ASN A 301 -7.16 0.35 -55.31
N ILE A 302 -8.33 0.21 -55.95
CA ILE A 302 -8.62 -0.90 -56.85
C ILE A 302 -7.74 -0.93 -58.11
N TYR A 303 -7.18 0.21 -58.51
CA TYR A 303 -6.30 0.34 -59.68
C TYR A 303 -4.81 0.20 -59.31
N ASN A 304 -4.46 0.32 -58.03
CA ASN A 304 -3.10 0.21 -57.51
C ASN A 304 -3.13 -0.44 -56.11
N PRO A 305 -3.38 -1.76 -56.02
CA PRO A 305 -3.51 -2.44 -54.75
C PRO A 305 -2.18 -2.37 -53.99
N ARG A 306 -2.22 -1.86 -52.77
CA ARG A 306 -1.08 -1.79 -51.84
C ARG A 306 -1.44 -2.43 -50.51
N PRO A 307 -0.45 -2.97 -49.77
CA PRO A 307 -0.68 -3.47 -48.41
C PRO A 307 -1.26 -2.38 -47.51
N ILE A 308 -2.14 -2.77 -46.58
CA ILE A 308 -2.78 -1.83 -45.64
C ILE A 308 -1.72 -1.12 -44.78
N TRP A 309 -0.62 -1.79 -44.48
CA TRP A 309 0.49 -1.21 -43.72
C TRP A 309 1.08 0.06 -44.33
N GLU A 310 1.08 0.20 -45.66
CA GLU A 310 1.53 1.44 -46.30
C GLU A 310 0.61 2.63 -45.97
N ASN A 311 -0.70 2.38 -45.81
CA ASN A 311 -1.63 3.40 -45.35
C ASN A 311 -1.36 3.79 -43.90
N TYR A 312 -1.04 2.81 -43.03
CA TYR A 312 -0.71 3.09 -41.62
C TYR A 312 0.59 3.89 -41.51
N LYS A 313 1.64 3.54 -42.27
CA LYS A 313 2.88 4.33 -42.33
C LYS A 313 2.65 5.75 -42.82
N ALA A 314 1.73 5.95 -43.79
CA ALA A 314 1.34 7.29 -44.22
C ALA A 314 0.69 8.08 -43.08
N VAL A 315 -0.23 7.47 -42.32
CA VAL A 315 -0.83 8.08 -41.13
C VAL A 315 0.25 8.41 -40.08
N PHE A 316 1.18 7.51 -39.79
CA PHE A 316 2.25 7.78 -38.83
C PHE A 316 3.11 8.98 -39.25
N ARG A 317 3.43 9.08 -40.54
CA ARG A 317 4.13 10.24 -41.09
C ARG A 317 3.31 11.52 -41.00
N TRP A 318 1.99 11.44 -41.22
CA TRP A 318 1.10 12.59 -41.06
C TRP A 318 1.04 13.05 -39.60
N VAL A 319 1.00 12.13 -38.64
CA VAL A 319 1.04 12.45 -37.21
C VAL A 319 2.40 13.02 -36.80
N ASP A 320 3.48 12.58 -37.42
CA ASP A 320 4.83 13.13 -37.23
C ASP A 320 4.94 14.57 -37.79
N GLN A 321 4.68 14.75 -39.09
CA GLN A 321 5.03 15.96 -39.85
C GLN A 321 3.85 16.93 -40.04
N GLY A 322 2.64 16.49 -39.74
CA GLY A 322 1.41 17.15 -40.13
C GLY A 322 0.95 16.79 -41.55
N ASN A 323 -0.32 17.05 -41.83
CA ASN A 323 -0.93 16.89 -43.16
C ASN A 323 -2.08 17.89 -43.34
N GLN A 324 -2.24 18.41 -44.56
CA GLN A 324 -3.28 19.41 -44.86
C GLN A 324 -4.65 18.79 -45.14
N ASP A 325 -4.70 17.64 -45.82
CA ASP A 325 -5.95 16.94 -46.16
C ASP A 325 -5.77 15.41 -46.12
N PRO A 326 -6.36 14.70 -45.14
CA PRO A 326 -7.15 15.25 -44.03
C PRO A 326 -6.25 16.08 -43.09
N PRO A 327 -6.81 17.12 -42.42
CA PRO A 327 -6.04 17.97 -41.53
C PRO A 327 -5.58 17.15 -40.32
N ILE A 328 -4.27 16.95 -40.22
CA ILE A 328 -3.62 16.28 -39.10
C ILE A 328 -2.51 17.21 -38.60
N PRO A 329 -2.52 17.62 -37.32
CA PRO A 329 -1.41 18.39 -36.77
C PRO A 329 -0.17 17.49 -36.61
N GLY A 330 1.00 18.05 -36.87
CA GLY A 330 2.27 17.37 -36.63
C GLY A 330 2.55 17.33 -35.14
N TYR A 331 2.18 16.23 -34.48
CA TYR A 331 2.35 16.07 -33.05
C TYR A 331 3.82 15.90 -32.66
N ASN A 332 4.73 15.51 -33.56
CA ASN A 332 6.18 15.35 -33.39
C ASN A 332 6.69 15.37 -31.92
N GLY A 333 6.92 14.18 -31.38
CA GLY A 333 7.42 13.98 -30.01
C GLY A 333 8.33 12.75 -29.88
N GLY A 334 9.06 12.35 -30.93
CA GLY A 334 9.92 11.15 -30.88
C GLY A 334 9.19 9.81 -31.13
N LEU A 335 7.96 9.61 -30.62
CA LEU A 335 7.19 8.36 -30.87
C LEU A 335 6.91 8.11 -32.37
N PHE A 336 6.52 9.16 -33.08
CA PHE A 336 6.23 9.11 -34.52
C PHE A 336 7.42 9.47 -35.40
N GLN A 337 8.56 9.85 -34.80
CA GLN A 337 9.77 10.12 -35.54
C GLN A 337 10.16 8.91 -36.40
N HIS A 338 10.59 9.19 -37.62
CA HIS A 338 10.99 8.18 -38.60
C HIS A 338 12.02 7.21 -38.01
N ASP A 339 11.68 5.92 -38.01
CA ASP A 339 12.48 4.83 -37.49
C ASP A 339 12.98 3.98 -38.67
N PRO A 340 14.29 3.99 -38.99
CA PRO A 340 14.79 3.31 -40.18
C PRO A 340 14.49 1.81 -40.22
N ILE A 341 14.45 1.14 -39.06
CA ILE A 341 14.20 -0.30 -39.00
C ILE A 341 12.70 -0.55 -39.18
N LEU A 342 11.86 0.10 -38.37
CA LEU A 342 10.41 -0.13 -38.41
C LEU A 342 9.76 0.37 -39.70
N ASP A 343 10.16 1.54 -40.20
CA ASP A 343 9.45 2.20 -41.29
C ASP A 343 9.98 1.82 -42.68
N GLN A 344 11.20 1.28 -42.79
CA GLN A 344 11.80 0.86 -44.08
C GLN A 344 12.04 -0.65 -44.20
N LEU A 345 12.41 -1.35 -43.13
CA LEU A 345 12.84 -2.75 -43.20
C LEU A 345 11.75 -3.74 -42.76
N LEU A 346 10.79 -3.30 -41.94
CA LEU A 346 9.70 -4.12 -41.44
C LEU A 346 8.38 -3.79 -42.15
N ASP A 347 7.54 -4.80 -42.33
CA ASP A 347 6.15 -4.65 -42.76
C ASP A 347 5.21 -5.50 -41.90
N ILE A 348 3.93 -5.12 -41.86
CA ILE A 348 2.89 -5.85 -41.14
C ILE A 348 1.85 -6.35 -42.15
N PRO A 349 1.52 -7.65 -42.19
CA PRO A 349 0.50 -8.18 -43.08
C PRO A 349 -0.90 -7.66 -42.72
N ASP A 350 -1.77 -7.57 -43.72
CA ASP A 350 -3.14 -7.06 -43.59
C ASP A 350 -3.95 -7.72 -42.46
N SER A 351 -3.72 -9.01 -42.16
CA SER A 351 -4.36 -9.72 -41.05
C SER A 351 -4.02 -9.11 -39.68
N TRP A 352 -2.76 -8.73 -39.46
CA TRP A 352 -2.32 -8.09 -38.23
C TRP A 352 -2.73 -6.60 -38.21
N CYS A 353 -2.76 -5.93 -39.36
CA CYS A 353 -3.36 -4.58 -39.47
C CYS A 353 -4.83 -4.57 -39.02
N GLY A 354 -5.59 -5.64 -39.32
CA GLY A 354 -6.96 -5.81 -38.85
C GLY A 354 -7.07 -5.98 -37.34
N GLN A 355 -6.11 -6.67 -36.70
CA GLN A 355 -6.07 -6.75 -35.23
C GLN A 355 -5.69 -5.41 -34.59
N LEU A 356 -4.76 -4.66 -35.17
CA LEU A 356 -4.43 -3.31 -34.72
C LEU A 356 -5.64 -2.37 -34.83
N GLN A 357 -6.42 -2.48 -35.91
CA GLN A 357 -7.67 -1.73 -36.08
C GLN A 357 -8.72 -2.08 -35.03
N GLN A 358 -8.77 -3.34 -34.57
CA GLN A 358 -9.69 -3.72 -33.51
C GLN A 358 -9.38 -3.04 -32.18
N LEU A 359 -8.13 -2.67 -31.89
CA LEU A 359 -7.77 -1.92 -30.68
C LEU A 359 -8.37 -0.50 -30.67
N THR A 360 -8.72 0.05 -31.84
CA THR A 360 -9.33 1.39 -31.95
C THR A 360 -10.85 1.36 -31.79
N ARG A 361 -11.44 0.22 -31.43
CA ARG A 361 -12.89 0.10 -31.15
C ARG A 361 -13.28 0.54 -29.74
N PHE A 362 -12.31 0.52 -28.83
CA PHE A 362 -12.47 0.97 -27.46
C PHE A 362 -12.61 2.49 -27.48
N ASP A 363 -13.49 3.04 -26.65
CA ASP A 363 -13.70 4.49 -26.59
C ASP A 363 -12.72 5.15 -25.61
N PHE A 364 -11.74 5.86 -26.15
CA PHE A 364 -10.66 6.52 -25.41
C PHE A 364 -11.02 7.93 -24.88
N ASP A 365 -12.22 8.44 -25.17
CA ASP A 365 -12.75 9.63 -24.50
C ASP A 365 -13.56 9.27 -23.25
N SER A 366 -14.41 8.25 -23.36
CA SER A 366 -15.45 7.98 -22.36
C SER A 366 -15.29 6.69 -21.57
N GLU A 367 -14.55 5.70 -22.06
CA GLU A 367 -14.34 4.41 -21.39
C GLU A 367 -12.91 4.20 -20.88
N VAL A 368 -11.90 4.58 -21.67
CA VAL A 368 -10.48 4.36 -21.37
C VAL A 368 -9.83 5.66 -20.88
N SER A 369 -9.60 5.77 -19.58
CA SER A 369 -8.89 6.90 -18.98
C SER A 369 -7.37 6.75 -19.11
N VAL A 370 -6.64 7.85 -18.88
CA VAL A 370 -5.17 7.84 -18.80
C VAL A 370 -4.69 6.90 -17.69
N ASP A 371 -5.41 6.82 -16.56
CA ASP A 371 -5.12 5.88 -15.48
C ASP A 371 -5.26 4.40 -15.94
N ILE A 372 -6.26 4.09 -16.79
CA ILE A 372 -6.42 2.74 -17.37
C ILE A 372 -5.23 2.40 -18.27
N LEU A 373 -4.80 3.35 -19.11
CA LEU A 373 -3.63 3.17 -19.97
C LEU A 373 -2.35 2.96 -19.17
N GLY A 374 -2.15 3.72 -18.09
CA GLY A 374 -1.04 3.52 -17.16
C GLY A 374 -0.98 2.08 -16.65
N ARG A 375 -2.10 1.54 -16.13
CA ARG A 375 -2.19 0.15 -15.68
C ARG A 375 -1.89 -0.87 -16.79
N ILE A 376 -2.35 -0.61 -18.01
CA ILE A 376 -2.09 -1.47 -19.17
C ILE A 376 -0.62 -1.49 -19.50
N PHE A 377 0.01 -0.32 -19.66
CA PHE A 377 1.43 -0.21 -19.96
C PHE A 377 2.29 -0.86 -18.88
N GLU A 378 1.90 -0.68 -17.62
CA GLU A 378 2.56 -1.31 -16.48
C GLU A 378 2.51 -2.82 -16.52
N GLN A 379 1.34 -3.42 -16.71
CA GLN A 379 1.23 -4.88 -16.84
C GLN A 379 2.07 -5.37 -18.04
N SER A 380 2.13 -4.55 -19.10
CA SER A 380 2.83 -4.85 -20.33
C SER A 380 4.36 -5.00 -20.14
N ILE A 381 4.96 -4.28 -19.19
CA ILE A 381 6.41 -4.36 -18.89
C ILE A 381 6.78 -5.78 -18.43
N THR A 382 5.97 -6.38 -17.54
CA THR A 382 6.22 -7.75 -17.04
C THR A 382 6.27 -8.76 -18.19
N ASP A 383 5.33 -8.64 -19.13
CA ASP A 383 5.25 -9.51 -20.29
C ASP A 383 6.42 -9.31 -21.26
N LEU A 384 6.93 -8.08 -21.38
CA LEU A 384 8.13 -7.79 -22.20
C LEU A 384 9.39 -8.42 -21.58
N GLU A 385 9.50 -8.41 -20.26
CA GLU A 385 10.59 -9.11 -19.56
C GLU A 385 10.53 -10.63 -19.75
N GLU A 386 9.33 -11.22 -19.65
CA GLU A 386 9.08 -12.65 -19.90
C GLU A 386 9.52 -13.02 -21.33
N LEU A 387 9.10 -12.23 -22.32
CA LEU A 387 9.49 -12.41 -23.72
C LEU A 387 11.02 -12.36 -23.93
N LYS A 388 11.70 -11.40 -23.30
CA LYS A 388 13.17 -11.28 -23.40
C LYS A 388 13.88 -12.48 -22.75
N ALA A 389 13.39 -12.95 -21.62
CA ALA A 389 13.97 -14.10 -20.91
C ALA A 389 13.84 -15.40 -21.72
N ASP A 390 12.68 -15.63 -22.33
CA ASP A 390 12.43 -16.75 -23.24
C ASP A 390 13.42 -16.76 -24.41
N ILE A 391 13.70 -15.59 -24.98
CA ILE A 391 14.63 -15.42 -26.10
C ILE A 391 16.07 -15.69 -25.66
N ALA A 392 16.45 -15.22 -24.48
CA ALA A 392 17.76 -15.49 -23.90
C ALA A 392 17.92 -16.96 -23.44
N LYS A 393 16.87 -17.79 -23.57
CA LYS A 393 16.79 -19.16 -23.02
C LYS A 393 17.13 -19.20 -21.53
N GLN A 394 16.72 -18.16 -20.80
CA GLN A 394 16.87 -18.07 -19.35
C GLN A 394 15.59 -18.60 -18.71
N GLU A 395 15.71 -19.36 -17.61
CA GLU A 395 14.52 -19.75 -16.83
C GLU A 395 13.82 -18.48 -16.32
N PHE A 396 12.60 -18.26 -16.76
CA PHE A 396 11.72 -17.22 -16.26
C PHE A 396 10.69 -17.84 -15.32
N ASP A 397 10.91 -17.71 -14.02
CA ASP A 397 9.89 -18.07 -13.04
C ASP A 397 8.83 -16.96 -13.04
N ARG A 398 7.66 -17.21 -13.62
CA ARG A 398 6.56 -16.23 -13.65
C ARG A 398 6.06 -15.87 -12.24
N LYS A 399 6.26 -16.73 -11.23
CA LYS A 399 5.99 -16.42 -9.81
C LYS A 399 7.12 -15.60 -9.16
N GLN A 400 8.33 -15.62 -9.72
CA GLN A 400 9.50 -14.82 -9.33
C GLN A 400 10.08 -14.00 -10.50
N GLY A 401 9.21 -13.37 -11.32
CA GLY A 401 9.63 -12.66 -12.53
C GLY A 401 10.68 -11.59 -12.24
N LYS A 402 11.39 -11.08 -13.27
CA LYS A 402 12.45 -10.06 -13.12
C LYS A 402 11.99 -8.88 -12.27
N ARG A 403 10.76 -8.37 -12.41
CA ARG A 403 10.14 -7.41 -11.47
C ARG A 403 10.14 -7.81 -9.99
N LYS A 404 9.72 -9.04 -9.63
CA LYS A 404 9.76 -9.52 -8.24
C LYS A 404 11.19 -9.76 -7.75
N LYS A 405 12.11 -10.09 -8.66
CA LYS A 405 13.54 -10.30 -8.39
C LYS A 405 14.33 -8.99 -8.26
N LEU A 406 13.94 -7.95 -8.99
CA LEU A 406 14.51 -6.61 -8.99
C LEU A 406 13.74 -5.64 -8.06
N GLY A 407 12.67 -6.11 -7.42
CA GLY A 407 11.85 -5.32 -6.50
C GLY A 407 11.17 -4.11 -7.14
N VAL A 408 10.79 -4.21 -8.42
CA VAL A 408 10.13 -3.15 -9.18
C VAL A 408 8.62 -3.35 -9.05
N PHE A 409 7.98 -2.53 -8.20
CA PHE A 409 6.55 -2.63 -7.89
C PHE A 409 5.81 -1.35 -8.29
N TYR A 410 4.59 -1.51 -8.79
CA TYR A 410 3.71 -0.36 -9.03
C TYR A 410 3.33 0.29 -7.71
N THR A 411 3.41 1.61 -7.67
CA THR A 411 3.02 2.38 -6.49
C THR A 411 1.56 2.81 -6.64
N PRO A 412 0.64 2.39 -5.75
CA PRO A 412 -0.76 2.77 -5.82
C PRO A 412 -0.95 4.29 -5.88
N ALA A 413 -1.98 4.74 -6.59
CA ALA A 413 -2.24 6.17 -6.81
C ALA A 413 -2.29 6.97 -5.49
N TYR A 414 -2.95 6.44 -4.45
CA TYR A 414 -3.03 7.12 -3.15
C TYR A 414 -1.66 7.30 -2.47
N ILE A 415 -0.71 6.40 -2.68
CA ILE A 415 0.68 6.54 -2.20
C ILE A 415 1.43 7.58 -3.02
N THR A 416 1.34 7.52 -4.36
CA THR A 416 2.02 8.51 -5.22
C THR A 416 1.54 9.94 -4.94
N GLN A 417 0.23 10.11 -4.77
CA GLN A 417 -0.39 11.40 -4.44
C GLN A 417 0.06 11.89 -3.07
N TYR A 418 0.08 11.01 -2.07
CA TYR A 418 0.54 11.36 -0.74
C TYR A 418 2.00 11.83 -0.73
N ILE A 419 2.89 11.09 -1.42
CA ILE A 419 4.32 11.47 -1.53
C ILE A 419 4.49 12.80 -2.26
N VAL A 420 3.74 13.02 -3.35
CA VAL A 420 3.75 14.27 -4.12
C VAL A 420 3.26 15.44 -3.27
N GLU A 421 2.16 15.29 -2.54
CA GLU A 421 1.61 16.31 -1.65
C GLU A 421 2.64 16.72 -0.61
N VAL A 422 3.28 15.74 0.05
CA VAL A 422 4.27 16.03 1.08
C VAL A 422 5.51 16.69 0.48
N ALA A 423 6.04 16.15 -0.61
CA ALA A 423 7.32 16.59 -1.15
C ALA A 423 7.19 17.88 -1.96
N ILE A 424 6.35 17.88 -3.00
CA ILE A 424 6.12 19.05 -3.85
C ILE A 424 5.29 20.07 -3.09
N GLY A 425 4.18 19.65 -2.47
CA GLY A 425 3.33 20.57 -1.71
C GLY A 425 4.05 21.17 -0.52
N GLY A 426 4.79 20.36 0.25
CA GLY A 426 5.65 20.86 1.32
C GLY A 426 6.68 21.87 0.81
N TYR A 427 7.36 21.60 -0.31
CA TYR A 427 8.32 22.54 -0.89
C TYR A 427 7.63 23.84 -1.35
N LEU A 428 6.57 23.74 -2.15
CA LEU A 428 5.85 24.89 -2.69
C LEU A 428 5.20 25.75 -1.61
N GLN A 429 4.65 25.14 -0.56
CA GLN A 429 4.05 25.86 0.57
C GLN A 429 5.09 26.74 1.27
N ASN A 430 6.30 26.22 1.53
CA ASN A 430 7.38 27.02 2.11
C ASN A 430 7.77 28.20 1.22
N ARG A 431 7.93 27.96 -0.09
CA ARG A 431 8.25 29.02 -1.07
C ARG A 431 7.12 30.05 -1.18
N GLU A 432 5.86 29.61 -1.08
CA GLU A 432 4.70 30.48 -1.09
C GLU A 432 4.66 31.37 0.15
N ASP A 433 4.93 30.81 1.33
CA ASP A 433 4.93 31.55 2.59
C ASP A 433 6.05 32.60 2.63
N GLU A 434 7.26 32.27 2.16
CA GLU A 434 8.34 33.25 1.96
C GLU A 434 7.93 34.40 1.03
N LEU A 435 7.23 34.09 -0.07
CA LEU A 435 6.72 35.13 -0.97
C LEU A 435 5.62 35.96 -0.33
N ARG A 436 4.69 35.35 0.42
CA ARG A 436 3.62 36.09 1.11
C ARG A 436 4.18 37.09 2.11
N GLU A 437 5.21 36.68 2.87
CA GLU A 437 5.94 37.57 3.77
C GLU A 437 6.62 38.72 3.00
N LYS A 438 7.30 38.42 1.87
CA LYS A 438 7.93 39.43 1.00
C LYS A 438 6.93 40.47 0.49
N PHE A 439 5.72 40.06 0.12
CA PHE A 439 4.65 40.95 -0.37
C PHE A 439 3.78 41.58 0.74
N LYS A 440 3.99 41.21 2.01
CA LYS A 440 3.25 41.69 3.19
C LYS A 440 1.73 41.54 3.05
N LEU A 441 1.29 40.41 2.52
CA LEU A 441 -0.14 40.11 2.35
C LEU A 441 -0.75 39.77 3.72
N GLY A 442 -1.73 40.56 4.18
CA GLY A 442 -2.46 40.35 5.44
C GLY A 442 -2.40 41.50 6.46
N GLU A 443 -1.60 42.54 6.25
CA GLU A 443 -1.36 43.61 7.24
C GLU A 443 -2.18 44.92 7.02
N PHE A 444 -2.92 45.07 5.91
CA PHE A 444 -3.56 46.35 5.56
C PHE A 444 -5.01 46.22 5.06
N THR A 445 -5.87 47.16 5.46
CA THR A 445 -7.22 47.39 4.90
C THR A 445 -7.23 48.66 4.04
N ASP A 446 -7.18 48.54 2.71
CA ASP A 446 -8.09 49.21 1.74
C ASP A 446 -7.84 48.77 0.27
N THR A 447 -8.79 49.08 -0.60
CA THR A 447 -9.40 48.18 -1.60
C THR A 447 -8.81 48.14 -3.02
N ALA A 448 -7.73 48.86 -3.32
CA ALA A 448 -7.07 48.82 -4.65
C ALA A 448 -5.58 48.45 -4.61
N GLU A 449 -4.85 48.94 -3.61
CA GLU A 449 -3.41 48.64 -3.48
C GLU A 449 -3.16 47.21 -3.02
N ASN A 450 -4.02 46.67 -2.15
CA ASN A 450 -3.96 45.27 -1.74
C ASN A 450 -4.24 44.31 -2.91
N GLN A 451 -5.24 44.64 -3.75
CA GLN A 451 -5.55 43.87 -4.96
C GLN A 451 -4.35 43.87 -5.93
N LYS A 452 -3.66 45.00 -6.09
CA LYS A 452 -2.43 45.07 -6.90
C LYS A 452 -1.32 44.17 -6.34
N ARG A 453 -1.09 44.20 -5.03
CA ARG A 453 -0.08 43.32 -4.37
C ARG A 453 -0.44 41.85 -4.48
N GLU A 454 -1.71 41.48 -4.35
CA GLU A 454 -2.18 40.10 -4.55
C GLU A 454 -1.94 39.63 -6.00
N ILE A 455 -2.20 40.51 -6.98
CA ILE A 455 -1.89 40.23 -8.38
C ILE A 455 -0.38 40.02 -8.58
N GLU A 456 0.46 40.91 -8.06
CA GLU A 456 1.93 40.82 -8.15
C GLU A 456 2.47 39.55 -7.45
N PHE A 457 1.88 39.19 -6.31
CA PHE A 457 2.17 37.96 -5.59
C PHE A 457 1.86 36.73 -6.43
N TRP A 458 0.64 36.60 -6.97
CA TRP A 458 0.25 35.44 -7.77
C TRP A 458 1.07 35.32 -9.06
N GLN A 459 1.42 36.45 -9.68
CA GLN A 459 2.35 36.49 -10.81
C GLN A 459 3.76 36.01 -10.41
N SER A 460 4.27 36.47 -9.27
CA SER A 460 5.59 36.06 -8.76
C SER A 460 5.60 34.59 -8.34
N TYR A 461 4.54 34.09 -7.69
CA TYR A 461 4.40 32.68 -7.36
C TYR A 461 4.41 31.81 -8.62
N ARG A 462 3.71 32.23 -9.68
CA ARG A 462 3.75 31.55 -10.97
C ARG A 462 5.17 31.56 -11.58
N ASP A 463 5.75 32.74 -11.73
CA ASP A 463 6.93 32.95 -12.59
C ASP A 463 8.25 32.64 -11.87
N GLU A 464 8.32 32.89 -10.56
CA GLU A 464 9.52 32.69 -9.74
C GLU A 464 9.52 31.35 -8.99
N VAL A 465 8.36 30.76 -8.69
CA VAL A 465 8.26 29.50 -7.93
C VAL A 465 7.79 28.35 -8.81
N LEU A 466 6.56 28.39 -9.34
CA LEU A 466 6.00 27.27 -10.10
C LEU A 466 6.85 26.97 -11.34
N VAL A 467 7.14 27.96 -12.18
CA VAL A 467 7.92 27.77 -13.42
C VAL A 467 9.35 27.27 -13.16
N LYS A 468 9.92 27.53 -11.97
CA LYS A 468 11.33 27.22 -11.65
C LYS A 468 11.54 25.97 -10.82
N THR A 469 10.49 25.41 -10.22
CA THR A 469 10.61 24.21 -9.37
C THR A 469 10.95 22.98 -10.23
N ARG A 470 12.02 22.27 -9.91
CA ARG A 470 12.49 21.07 -10.64
C ARG A 470 12.26 19.81 -9.81
N VAL A 471 11.52 18.85 -10.35
CA VAL A 471 11.16 17.58 -9.70
C VAL A 471 11.70 16.40 -10.49
N ILE A 472 12.41 15.49 -9.82
CA ILE A 472 13.00 14.30 -10.42
C ILE A 472 12.48 13.02 -9.77
N ASP A 473 12.16 12.03 -10.61
CA ASP A 473 12.09 10.61 -10.20
C ASP A 473 13.27 9.83 -10.82
N PRO A 474 14.28 9.42 -10.02
CA PRO A 474 15.48 8.77 -10.52
C PRO A 474 15.30 7.26 -10.81
N ALA A 475 14.10 6.70 -10.63
CA ALA A 475 13.74 5.34 -11.04
C ALA A 475 12.27 5.33 -11.49
N CYS A 476 11.97 6.12 -12.52
CA CYS A 476 10.61 6.57 -12.78
C CYS A 476 9.62 5.50 -13.24
N GLY A 477 10.09 4.33 -13.68
CA GLY A 477 9.24 3.23 -14.10
C GLY A 477 8.25 3.67 -15.19
N SER A 478 6.96 3.43 -14.95
CA SER A 478 5.86 3.86 -15.83
C SER A 478 5.53 5.36 -15.75
N GLY A 479 6.17 6.10 -14.85
CA GLY A 479 5.96 7.54 -14.67
C GLY A 479 4.86 7.90 -13.68
N ALA A 480 4.37 6.95 -12.87
CA ALA A 480 3.24 7.19 -11.94
C ALA A 480 3.45 8.41 -11.03
N PHE A 481 4.65 8.60 -10.48
CA PHE A 481 4.99 9.78 -9.68
C PHE A 481 5.02 11.06 -10.51
N LEU A 482 5.54 11.03 -11.73
CA LEU A 482 5.57 12.20 -12.63
C LEU A 482 4.18 12.59 -13.10
N ILE A 483 3.29 11.61 -13.31
CA ILE A 483 1.87 11.83 -13.65
C ILE A 483 1.14 12.48 -12.47
N ALA A 484 1.41 12.03 -11.24
CA ALA A 484 0.86 12.64 -10.03
C ALA A 484 1.43 14.05 -9.77
N ALA A 485 2.73 14.24 -9.99
CA ALA A 485 3.38 15.55 -9.93
C ALA A 485 2.81 16.52 -10.97
N PHE A 486 2.54 16.04 -12.20
CA PHE A 486 1.85 16.81 -13.23
C PHE A 486 0.47 17.28 -12.74
N ASP A 487 -0.34 16.39 -12.18
CA ASP A 487 -1.67 16.75 -11.63
C ASP A 487 -1.55 17.83 -10.55
N TYR A 488 -0.54 17.68 -9.68
CA TYR A 488 -0.29 18.65 -8.61
C TYR A 488 0.12 20.01 -9.16
N PHE A 489 1.10 20.09 -10.07
CA PHE A 489 1.47 21.37 -10.68
C PHE A 489 0.30 21.98 -11.46
N ALA A 490 -0.43 21.18 -12.22
CA ALA A 490 -1.57 21.67 -12.99
C ALA A 490 -2.66 22.25 -12.09
N SER A 491 -2.94 21.62 -10.94
CA SER A 491 -3.88 22.17 -9.94
C SER A 491 -3.36 23.47 -9.35
N GLN A 492 -2.06 23.58 -9.07
CA GLN A 492 -1.43 24.82 -8.58
C GLN A 492 -1.47 25.95 -9.61
N TYR A 493 -1.18 25.66 -10.89
CA TYR A 493 -1.32 26.65 -11.96
C TYR A 493 -2.77 27.08 -12.18
N GLN A 494 -3.72 26.13 -12.11
CA GLN A 494 -5.13 26.45 -12.19
C GLN A 494 -5.57 27.33 -11.01
N ARG A 495 -5.09 27.03 -9.79
CA ARG A 495 -5.31 27.86 -8.60
C ARG A 495 -4.83 29.29 -8.82
N VAL A 496 -3.63 29.48 -9.39
CA VAL A 496 -3.13 30.81 -9.74
C VAL A 496 -4.04 31.49 -10.76
N ASN A 497 -4.43 30.80 -11.83
CA ASN A 497 -5.28 31.36 -12.88
C ASN A 497 -6.66 31.75 -12.36
N ASP A 498 -7.31 30.90 -11.57
CA ASP A 498 -8.62 31.15 -10.96
C ASP A 498 -8.55 32.40 -10.05
N ASN A 499 -7.49 32.54 -9.27
CA ASN A 499 -7.26 33.72 -8.43
C ASN A 499 -6.98 34.98 -9.25
N LEU A 500 -6.13 34.90 -10.28
CA LEU A 500 -5.84 36.05 -11.15
C LEU A 500 -7.06 36.49 -11.98
N GLN A 501 -7.87 35.55 -12.48
CA GLN A 501 -9.10 35.84 -13.21
C GLN A 501 -10.12 36.54 -12.30
N PHE A 502 -10.26 36.04 -11.07
CA PHE A 502 -11.11 36.66 -10.06
C PHE A 502 -10.66 38.09 -9.72
N LEU A 503 -9.36 38.30 -9.53
CA LEU A 503 -8.80 39.62 -9.18
C LEU A 503 -8.78 40.60 -10.35
N LYS A 504 -8.63 40.16 -11.59
CA LYS A 504 -8.50 41.06 -12.76
C LYS A 504 -9.81 41.34 -13.48
N HIS A 505 -10.89 40.61 -13.16
CA HIS A 505 -12.15 40.63 -13.94
C HIS A 505 -11.93 40.43 -15.46
N GLN A 506 -10.85 39.73 -15.84
CA GLN A 506 -10.47 39.48 -17.22
C GLN A 506 -10.10 38.02 -17.36
N THR A 507 -10.46 37.43 -18.49
CA THR A 507 -10.00 36.12 -18.90
C THR A 507 -8.49 36.18 -19.06
N THR A 508 -7.75 35.43 -18.23
CA THR A 508 -6.30 35.36 -18.34
C THR A 508 -5.95 34.60 -19.62
N GLU A 509 -4.92 35.03 -20.35
CA GLU A 509 -4.44 34.26 -21.51
C GLU A 509 -4.04 32.84 -21.05
N ASN A 510 -4.56 31.82 -21.75
CA ASN A 510 -4.18 30.43 -21.54
C ASN A 510 -2.71 30.25 -21.96
N MET A 511 -1.79 30.46 -21.02
CA MET A 511 -0.42 29.99 -21.15
C MET A 511 -0.43 28.48 -21.45
N GLU A 512 0.52 27.98 -22.22
CA GLU A 512 0.67 26.53 -22.44
C GLU A 512 1.20 25.85 -21.18
N LEU A 513 0.34 25.74 -20.16
CA LEU A 513 0.68 25.20 -18.85
C LEU A 513 1.26 23.79 -18.98
N ASP A 514 0.60 22.93 -19.74
CA ASP A 514 1.03 21.54 -19.94
C ASP A 514 2.46 21.46 -20.48
N LYS A 515 2.78 22.27 -21.49
CA LYS A 515 4.13 22.33 -22.07
C LYS A 515 5.13 22.85 -21.06
N THR A 516 4.76 23.87 -20.29
CA THR A 516 5.62 24.44 -19.24
C THR A 516 5.93 23.40 -18.16
N ILE A 517 4.92 22.67 -17.68
CA ILE A 517 5.08 21.62 -16.68
C ILE A 517 6.00 20.50 -17.19
N LEU A 518 5.72 20.00 -18.39
CA LEU A 518 6.51 18.93 -18.99
C LEU A 518 7.98 19.31 -19.26
N SER A 519 8.22 20.53 -19.73
CA SER A 519 9.56 20.96 -20.16
C SER A 519 10.40 21.47 -19.00
N ASN A 520 9.77 22.15 -18.04
CA ASN A 520 10.50 22.85 -16.98
C ASN A 520 10.41 22.14 -15.63
N ASN A 521 9.31 21.45 -15.30
CA ASN A 521 9.11 20.95 -13.94
C ASN A 521 9.47 19.49 -13.75
N LEU A 522 9.17 18.63 -14.73
CA LEU A 522 9.22 17.18 -14.56
C LEU A 522 10.44 16.56 -15.23
N PHE A 523 11.16 15.72 -14.49
CA PHE A 523 12.32 14.98 -14.95
C PHE A 523 12.24 13.53 -14.46
N GLY A 524 12.77 12.59 -15.25
CA GLY A 524 12.73 11.18 -14.94
C GLY A 524 13.95 10.44 -15.48
N VAL A 525 14.43 9.46 -14.74
CA VAL A 525 15.46 8.52 -15.22
C VAL A 525 15.02 7.10 -14.91
N ASP A 526 15.18 6.19 -15.87
CA ASP A 526 14.99 4.76 -15.63
C ASP A 526 16.02 3.94 -16.41
N LEU A 527 16.39 2.78 -15.84
CA LEU A 527 17.33 1.85 -16.48
C LEU A 527 16.70 1.14 -17.68
N SER A 528 15.39 0.95 -17.68
CA SER A 528 14.62 0.26 -18.70
C SER A 528 14.18 1.23 -19.81
N PRO A 529 14.66 1.07 -21.06
CA PRO A 529 14.19 1.86 -22.20
C PRO A 529 12.68 1.80 -22.37
N GLU A 530 12.07 0.64 -22.13
CA GLU A 530 10.62 0.47 -22.26
C GLU A 530 9.84 1.27 -21.23
N SER A 531 10.35 1.35 -19.99
CA SER A 531 9.76 2.16 -18.91
C SER A 531 9.80 3.65 -19.25
N VAL A 532 10.92 4.12 -19.80
CA VAL A 532 11.09 5.50 -20.27
C VAL A 532 10.07 5.84 -21.37
N GLU A 533 9.91 4.98 -22.38
CA GLU A 533 8.95 5.23 -23.45
C GLU A 533 7.49 5.21 -22.96
N ILE A 534 7.16 4.32 -22.03
CA ILE A 534 5.84 4.28 -21.38
C ILE A 534 5.58 5.57 -20.58
N THR A 535 6.59 6.06 -19.86
CA THR A 535 6.49 7.32 -19.10
C THR A 535 6.19 8.48 -20.04
N LYS A 536 6.95 8.60 -21.15
CA LYS A 536 6.73 9.65 -22.15
C LYS A 536 5.35 9.57 -22.77
N LEU A 537 4.92 8.37 -23.16
CA LEU A 537 3.58 8.13 -23.74
C LEU A 537 2.48 8.54 -22.76
N SER A 538 2.60 8.18 -21.49
CA SER A 538 1.61 8.50 -20.47
C SER A 538 1.49 10.01 -20.25
N LEU A 539 2.62 10.72 -20.26
CA LEU A 539 2.65 12.18 -20.19
C LEU A 539 2.05 12.83 -21.46
N TRP A 540 2.38 12.37 -22.66
CA TRP A 540 1.80 12.89 -23.90
C TRP A 540 0.29 12.69 -23.99
N LEU A 541 -0.20 11.50 -23.63
CA LEU A 541 -1.63 11.22 -23.61
C LEU A 541 -2.37 12.16 -22.65
N LYS A 542 -1.71 12.55 -21.55
CA LYS A 542 -2.27 13.48 -20.58
C LYS A 542 -2.35 14.92 -21.10
N THR A 543 -1.37 15.35 -21.89
CA THR A 543 -1.22 16.74 -22.35
C THR A 543 -1.65 17.00 -23.79
N ALA A 544 -2.10 15.97 -24.52
CA ALA A 544 -2.45 16.12 -25.93
C ALA A 544 -3.64 17.07 -26.11
N THR A 545 -3.46 18.09 -26.94
CA THR A 545 -4.42 19.18 -27.17
C THR A 545 -4.53 19.51 -28.66
N GLN A 546 -5.74 19.93 -29.09
CA GLN A 546 -6.05 20.06 -30.51
C GLN A 546 -5.20 21.17 -31.15
N GLY A 547 -4.55 20.85 -32.28
CA GLY A 547 -3.75 21.81 -33.05
C GLY A 547 -2.39 22.18 -32.45
N LYS A 548 -1.95 21.49 -31.38
CA LYS A 548 -0.66 21.72 -30.72
C LYS A 548 0.30 20.55 -30.93
N THR A 549 1.59 20.85 -31.05
CA THR A 549 2.67 19.85 -31.08
C THR A 549 2.87 19.26 -29.69
N LEU A 550 3.24 17.98 -29.59
CA LEU A 550 3.67 17.40 -28.31
C LEU A 550 4.97 18.05 -27.84
N SER A 551 5.17 18.05 -26.52
CA SER A 551 6.44 18.43 -25.94
C SER A 551 7.50 17.37 -26.27
N TYR A 552 8.70 17.82 -26.64
CA TYR A 552 9.87 16.95 -26.71
C TYR A 552 10.29 16.58 -25.28
N LEU A 553 10.29 15.28 -24.95
CA LEU A 553 10.53 14.79 -23.59
C LEU A 553 11.88 14.09 -23.41
N ASP A 554 12.66 13.85 -24.47
CA ASP A 554 13.93 13.11 -24.37
C ASP A 554 15.00 13.87 -23.56
N ASP A 555 14.89 15.20 -23.46
CA ASP A 555 15.77 16.01 -22.63
C ASP A 555 15.46 15.90 -21.12
N ASN A 556 14.24 15.47 -20.78
CA ASN A 556 13.73 15.44 -19.41
C ASN A 556 13.59 14.02 -18.87
N ILE A 557 13.17 13.07 -19.73
CA ILE A 557 12.95 11.67 -19.40
C ILE A 557 14.00 10.82 -20.11
N LYS A 558 15.00 10.37 -19.35
CA LYS A 558 16.23 9.77 -19.88
C LYS A 558 16.42 8.31 -19.49
N ILE A 559 17.16 7.59 -20.33
CA ILE A 559 17.54 6.19 -20.09
C ILE A 559 18.91 6.17 -19.40
N GLY A 560 19.05 5.46 -18.29
CA GLY A 560 20.35 5.27 -17.64
C GLY A 560 20.33 4.60 -16.27
N ASN A 561 21.50 4.17 -15.81
CA ASN A 561 21.71 3.66 -14.47
C ASN A 561 21.97 4.82 -13.49
N SER A 562 20.94 5.19 -12.73
CA SER A 562 20.97 6.28 -11.74
C SER A 562 22.07 6.17 -10.67
N ILE A 563 22.58 4.95 -10.41
CA ILE A 563 23.57 4.66 -9.36
C ILE A 563 25.00 4.58 -9.91
N ILE A 564 25.17 4.09 -11.14
CA ILE A 564 26.49 3.80 -11.71
C ILE A 564 26.77 4.70 -12.92
N ASN A 565 27.86 5.45 -12.87
CA ASN A 565 28.30 6.35 -13.95
C ASN A 565 29.53 5.82 -14.73
N ASP A 566 29.99 4.60 -14.45
CA ASP A 566 31.14 3.98 -15.12
C ASP A 566 30.71 2.97 -16.21
N ALA A 567 31.08 3.26 -17.46
CA ALA A 567 30.83 2.42 -18.62
C ALA A 567 31.54 1.04 -18.57
N LYS A 568 32.54 0.87 -17.70
CA LYS A 568 33.20 -0.44 -17.48
C LYS A 568 32.34 -1.40 -16.68
N ILE A 569 31.31 -0.90 -15.99
CA ILE A 569 30.52 -1.66 -15.02
C ILE A 569 29.10 -1.91 -15.52
N THR A 570 28.53 -0.94 -16.23
CA THR A 570 27.19 -1.02 -16.82
C THR A 570 27.22 -0.50 -18.25
N ASP A 571 26.40 -1.08 -19.12
CA ASP A 571 26.27 -0.63 -20.52
C ASP A 571 25.54 0.72 -20.64
N LEU A 572 24.82 1.14 -19.59
CA LEU A 572 24.03 2.35 -19.53
C LEU A 572 24.47 3.23 -18.34
N PRO A 573 25.71 3.71 -18.27
CA PRO A 573 26.14 4.58 -17.18
C PRO A 573 25.40 5.92 -17.27
N PHE A 574 25.08 6.53 -16.12
CA PHE A 574 24.41 7.82 -16.09
C PHE A 574 25.19 8.88 -15.31
N ASN A 575 25.67 9.91 -16.00
CA ASN A 575 26.32 11.05 -15.36
C ASN A 575 25.33 12.21 -15.27
N TRP A 576 24.83 12.46 -14.06
CA TRP A 576 23.78 13.45 -13.79
C TRP A 576 24.14 14.88 -14.22
N GLU A 577 25.38 15.33 -14.00
CA GLU A 577 25.83 16.68 -14.36
C GLU A 577 25.92 16.87 -15.88
N ASN A 578 26.38 15.85 -16.60
CA ASN A 578 26.46 15.89 -18.06
C ASN A 578 25.08 15.80 -18.72
N GLU A 579 24.18 15.02 -18.13
CA GLU A 579 22.86 14.79 -18.68
C GLU A 579 21.88 15.92 -18.36
N PHE A 580 22.05 16.61 -17.22
CA PHE A 580 21.19 17.75 -16.83
C PHE A 580 22.00 19.01 -16.51
N PRO A 581 22.82 19.53 -17.44
CA PRO A 581 23.80 20.57 -17.16
C PRO A 581 23.18 21.88 -16.64
N GLN A 582 22.00 22.25 -17.16
CA GLN A 582 21.29 23.46 -16.73
C GLN A 582 20.78 23.35 -15.29
N ILE A 583 20.33 22.17 -14.87
CA ILE A 583 19.82 21.92 -13.53
C ILE A 583 20.97 21.98 -12.51
N PHE A 584 22.11 21.36 -12.83
CA PHE A 584 23.29 21.38 -11.96
C PHE A 584 24.01 22.73 -11.95
N ALA A 585 23.90 23.53 -13.02
CA ALA A 585 24.32 24.93 -12.99
C ALA A 585 23.52 25.77 -11.98
N GLU A 586 22.27 25.38 -11.67
CA GLU A 586 21.41 25.99 -10.65
C GLU A 586 21.49 25.25 -9.28
N GLY A 587 22.44 24.32 -9.12
CA GLY A 587 22.70 23.64 -7.85
C GLY A 587 21.95 22.32 -7.63
N GLY A 588 21.20 21.82 -8.62
CA GLY A 588 20.51 20.53 -8.56
C GLY A 588 18.99 20.64 -8.68
N PHE A 589 18.26 19.63 -8.21
CA PHE A 589 16.80 19.58 -8.20
C PHE A 589 16.22 20.17 -6.91
N ASP A 590 14.96 20.60 -6.96
CA ASP A 590 14.24 21.12 -5.78
C ASP A 590 13.55 20.01 -5.00
N VAL A 591 13.03 19.00 -5.72
CA VAL A 591 12.31 17.87 -5.14
C VAL A 591 12.72 16.55 -5.81
N VAL A 592 12.91 15.51 -4.99
CA VAL A 592 13.14 14.12 -5.42
C VAL A 592 12.00 13.26 -4.90
N ILE A 593 11.31 12.54 -5.78
CA ILE A 593 10.22 11.61 -5.42
C ILE A 593 10.44 10.26 -6.07
N GLY A 594 9.83 9.19 -5.56
CA GLY A 594 9.89 7.90 -6.24
C GLY A 594 9.69 6.68 -5.35
N ASN A 595 9.78 5.53 -5.99
CA ASN A 595 9.83 4.20 -5.39
C ASN A 595 11.07 3.48 -5.94
N PRO A 596 12.25 3.64 -5.30
CA PRO A 596 13.47 2.97 -5.72
C PRO A 596 13.32 1.44 -5.73
N PRO A 597 14.07 0.71 -6.59
CA PRO A 597 13.97 -0.75 -6.67
C PRO A 597 14.45 -1.45 -5.39
N TYR A 598 13.85 -2.60 -5.05
CA TYR A 598 14.24 -3.44 -3.89
C TYR A 598 15.04 -4.67 -4.35
N ILE A 599 16.36 -4.53 -4.43
CA ILE A 599 17.27 -5.55 -4.95
C ILE A 599 18.15 -6.09 -3.82
N ARG A 600 17.97 -7.39 -3.54
CA ARG A 600 18.77 -8.07 -2.52
C ARG A 600 20.25 -8.14 -2.88
N GLN A 601 21.08 -8.04 -1.86
CA GLN A 601 22.54 -7.98 -1.94
C GLN A 601 23.21 -9.09 -2.76
N GLU A 602 22.62 -10.29 -2.86
CA GLU A 602 23.17 -11.39 -3.65
C GLU A 602 23.28 -11.02 -5.14
N LEU A 603 22.32 -10.23 -5.65
CA LEU A 603 22.27 -9.76 -7.03
C LEU A 603 23.19 -8.56 -7.31
N LEU A 604 23.66 -7.89 -6.25
CA LEU A 604 24.54 -6.73 -6.34
C LEU A 604 26.02 -7.10 -6.36
N SER A 605 26.36 -8.38 -6.17
CA SER A 605 27.74 -8.87 -6.05
C SER A 605 28.72 -8.32 -7.11
N PRO A 606 28.36 -8.23 -8.42
CA PRO A 606 29.25 -7.66 -9.44
C PRO A 606 29.56 -6.17 -9.25
N PHE A 607 28.66 -5.42 -8.61
CA PHE A 607 28.72 -3.97 -8.46
C PHE A 607 29.29 -3.51 -7.11
N LYS A 608 29.43 -4.44 -6.15
CA LYS A 608 29.90 -4.12 -4.77
C LYS A 608 31.20 -3.32 -4.71
N PRO A 609 32.25 -3.60 -5.51
CA PRO A 609 33.48 -2.80 -5.47
C PRO A 609 33.23 -1.32 -5.79
N TYR A 610 32.43 -1.03 -6.82
CA TYR A 610 32.09 0.33 -7.18
C TYR A 610 31.20 1.00 -6.14
N LEU A 611 30.22 0.28 -5.60
CA LEU A 611 29.35 0.81 -4.54
C LEU A 611 30.17 1.17 -3.30
N GLN A 612 31.15 0.35 -2.92
CA GLN A 612 32.03 0.60 -1.79
C GLN A 612 32.92 1.84 -1.99
N GLU A 613 33.38 2.09 -3.21
CA GLU A 613 34.26 3.21 -3.53
C GLU A 613 33.49 4.54 -3.65
N ASN A 614 32.23 4.50 -4.09
CA ASN A 614 31.49 5.71 -4.49
C ASN A 614 30.35 6.11 -3.52
N TYR A 615 30.01 5.29 -2.53
CA TYR A 615 28.91 5.56 -1.60
C TYR A 615 29.35 5.39 -0.15
N GLN A 616 29.18 6.45 0.65
CA GLN A 616 29.49 6.38 2.08
C GLN A 616 28.45 5.57 2.87
N THR A 617 27.27 5.35 2.28
CA THR A 617 26.21 4.51 2.84
C THR A 617 26.40 3.01 2.56
N TYR A 618 27.53 2.61 1.96
CA TYR A 618 27.81 1.23 1.61
C TYR A 618 27.82 0.27 2.80
N ASP A 619 27.12 -0.86 2.62
CA ASP A 619 27.26 -2.06 3.44
C ASP A 619 27.16 -3.29 2.52
N GLY A 620 27.97 -4.31 2.79
CA GLY A 620 28.07 -5.51 1.96
C GLY A 620 26.79 -6.34 1.86
N VAL A 621 25.80 -6.13 2.74
CA VAL A 621 24.49 -6.79 2.70
C VAL A 621 23.32 -5.81 2.53
N ALA A 622 23.59 -4.55 2.20
CA ALA A 622 22.57 -3.55 1.90
C ALA A 622 21.76 -3.89 0.64
N ASP A 623 20.49 -3.46 0.66
CA ASP A 623 19.62 -3.42 -0.52
C ASP A 623 19.95 -2.17 -1.36
N ILE A 624 19.64 -2.19 -2.66
CA ILE A 624 20.03 -1.12 -3.59
C ILE A 624 19.38 0.23 -3.26
N TYR A 625 18.18 0.25 -2.66
CA TYR A 625 17.49 1.50 -2.32
C TYR A 625 18.30 2.37 -1.34
N ILE A 626 19.25 1.79 -0.58
CA ILE A 626 20.17 2.54 0.29
C ILE A 626 20.96 3.57 -0.52
N TYR A 627 21.49 3.15 -1.67
CA TYR A 627 22.29 4.01 -2.56
C TYR A 627 21.42 5.05 -3.29
N PHE A 628 20.13 4.75 -3.50
CA PHE A 628 19.18 5.73 -4.05
C PHE A 628 18.88 6.87 -3.08
N TYR A 629 18.87 6.63 -1.77
CA TYR A 629 18.74 7.72 -0.80
C TYR A 629 19.94 8.66 -0.81
N GLU A 630 21.15 8.11 -0.77
CA GLU A 630 22.36 8.91 -0.87
C GLU A 630 22.40 9.67 -2.20
N LYS A 631 22.11 8.99 -3.32
CA LYS A 631 22.03 9.64 -4.63
C LYS A 631 20.99 10.77 -4.63
N GLY A 632 19.76 10.49 -4.21
CA GLY A 632 18.66 11.46 -4.21
C GLY A 632 18.98 12.72 -3.40
N LEU A 633 19.52 12.58 -2.18
CA LEU A 633 19.96 13.74 -1.41
C LEU A 633 21.09 14.51 -2.10
N ASN A 634 22.01 13.83 -2.77
CA ASN A 634 23.08 14.48 -3.52
C ASN A 634 22.56 15.23 -4.77
N LEU A 635 21.43 14.82 -5.35
CA LEU A 635 20.79 15.51 -6.47
C LEU A 635 20.07 16.81 -6.06
N LEU A 636 19.74 16.98 -4.78
CA LEU A 636 18.96 18.13 -4.30
C LEU A 636 19.80 19.39 -4.07
N LYS A 637 19.18 20.55 -4.30
CA LYS A 637 19.61 21.85 -3.77
C LYS A 637 19.50 21.88 -2.23
N PRO A 638 20.21 22.79 -1.53
CA PRO A 638 19.92 23.08 -0.12
C PRO A 638 18.43 23.37 0.10
N ALA A 639 17.88 22.89 1.23
CA ALA A 639 16.46 22.93 1.57
C ALA A 639 15.49 22.19 0.62
N GLY A 640 15.99 21.52 -0.42
CA GLY A 640 15.21 20.63 -1.27
C GLY A 640 14.67 19.43 -0.49
N ILE A 641 13.59 18.83 -0.99
CA ILE A 641 12.86 17.76 -0.28
C ILE A 641 12.97 16.44 -1.07
N ILE A 642 13.32 15.36 -0.38
CA ILE A 642 13.26 13.99 -0.89
C ILE A 642 12.11 13.26 -0.21
N SER A 643 11.31 12.52 -0.98
CA SER A 643 10.30 11.62 -0.42
C SER A 643 10.23 10.31 -1.19
N TYR A 644 10.54 9.20 -0.51
CA TYR A 644 10.51 7.85 -1.08
C TYR A 644 9.65 6.91 -0.26
N ILE A 645 9.07 5.92 -0.95
CA ILE A 645 8.60 4.68 -0.34
C ILE A 645 9.67 3.59 -0.51
N VAL A 646 10.07 2.95 0.59
CA VAL A 646 11.07 1.86 0.64
C VAL A 646 10.68 0.84 1.70
N THR A 647 11.46 -0.23 1.89
CA THR A 647 11.27 -1.11 3.06
C THR A 647 11.78 -0.49 4.36
N ASN A 648 11.10 -0.68 5.49
CA ASN A 648 11.42 -0.10 6.81
C ASN A 648 12.62 -0.78 7.52
N LYS A 649 13.17 -1.87 6.96
CA LYS A 649 14.17 -2.73 7.63
C LYS A 649 15.47 -2.01 7.98
N TRP A 650 15.88 -1.03 7.17
CA TRP A 650 17.12 -0.28 7.39
C TRP A 650 17.03 0.63 8.63
N LEU A 651 15.83 0.93 9.15
CA LEU A 651 15.65 1.70 10.39
C LEU A 651 16.32 1.00 11.59
N ARG A 652 16.27 -0.34 11.64
CA ARG A 652 16.76 -1.13 12.79
C ARG A 652 17.92 -2.06 12.46
N SER A 653 18.05 -2.49 11.21
CA SER A 653 19.07 -3.46 10.82
C SER A 653 20.48 -2.87 10.85
N GLY A 654 21.48 -3.71 11.12
CA GLY A 654 22.90 -3.32 11.17
C GLY A 654 23.40 -2.69 9.86
N TYR A 655 23.02 -3.26 8.71
CA TYR A 655 23.41 -2.73 7.39
C TYR A 655 22.92 -1.31 7.10
N GLY A 656 21.88 -0.84 7.83
CA GLY A 656 21.34 0.50 7.67
C GLY A 656 22.09 1.57 8.49
N GLU A 657 23.07 1.17 9.30
CA GLU A 657 23.85 2.09 10.15
C GLU A 657 24.56 3.20 9.33
N PRO A 658 25.23 2.90 8.21
CA PRO A 658 25.85 3.94 7.38
C PRO A 658 24.82 4.93 6.83
N LEU A 659 23.63 4.46 6.41
CA LEU A 659 22.56 5.32 5.93
C LEU A 659 21.98 6.21 7.03
N ARG A 660 21.72 5.67 8.23
CA ARG A 660 21.23 6.47 9.36
C ARG A 660 22.23 7.55 9.76
N ARG A 661 23.53 7.23 9.75
CA ARG A 661 24.61 8.21 9.97
C ARG A 661 24.57 9.31 8.92
N PHE A 662 24.53 8.95 7.63
CA PHE A 662 24.45 9.89 6.52
C PHE A 662 23.26 10.85 6.66
N PHE A 663 22.06 10.32 6.93
CA PHE A 663 20.88 11.15 7.14
C PHE A 663 21.01 12.12 8.31
N SER A 664 21.57 11.67 9.44
CA SER A 664 21.78 12.53 10.63
C SER A 664 22.73 13.71 10.38
N GLN A 665 23.54 13.65 9.31
CA GLN A 665 24.52 14.67 8.95
C GLN A 665 24.02 15.57 7.82
N GLU A 666 23.37 14.97 6.80
CA GLU A 666 23.06 15.66 5.54
C GLU A 666 21.60 16.11 5.41
N SER A 667 20.74 15.75 6.36
CA SER A 667 19.29 16.02 6.25
C SER A 667 18.60 16.29 7.58
N VAL A 668 17.35 16.74 7.48
CA VAL A 668 16.38 16.79 8.58
C VAL A 668 15.11 16.09 8.12
N PHE A 669 14.61 15.13 8.89
CA PHE A 669 13.37 14.45 8.54
C PHE A 669 12.16 15.30 8.90
N GLU A 670 11.13 15.24 8.05
CA GLU A 670 9.84 15.88 8.30
C GLU A 670 8.85 14.84 8.79
N GLN A 671 8.86 13.65 8.17
CA GLN A 671 7.95 12.57 8.51
C GLN A 671 8.48 11.17 8.18
N ILE A 672 8.04 10.20 9.00
CA ILE A 672 8.20 8.77 8.77
C ILE A 672 6.83 8.11 8.94
N ILE A 673 6.36 7.42 7.91
CA ILE A 673 5.11 6.67 7.93
C ILE A 673 5.44 5.21 7.73
N ASP A 674 5.18 4.40 8.75
CA ASP A 674 5.45 2.97 8.72
C ASP A 674 4.15 2.20 8.48
N PHE A 675 4.11 1.41 7.40
CA PHE A 675 2.96 0.58 7.08
C PHE A 675 3.10 -0.84 7.66
N GLY A 676 4.21 -1.14 8.35
CA GLY A 676 4.50 -2.49 8.81
C GLY A 676 4.40 -3.49 7.66
N HIS A 677 3.72 -4.61 7.87
CA HIS A 677 3.43 -5.63 6.85
C HIS A 677 2.09 -5.39 6.11
N ALA A 678 1.62 -4.16 6.01
CA ALA A 678 0.43 -3.87 5.21
C ALA A 678 0.68 -4.13 3.71
N PRO A 679 -0.27 -4.76 2.99
CA PRO A 679 -0.08 -5.14 1.59
C PRO A 679 -0.28 -3.93 0.66
N ILE A 680 0.62 -2.95 0.72
CA ILE A 680 0.62 -1.79 -0.19
C ILE A 680 0.81 -2.26 -1.64
N PHE A 681 1.68 -3.25 -1.82
CA PHE A 681 1.97 -3.89 -3.09
C PHE A 681 1.36 -5.30 -3.09
N GLU A 682 0.27 -5.52 -3.82
CA GLU A 682 -0.47 -6.80 -3.82
C GLU A 682 0.41 -8.02 -4.17
N ASP A 683 1.43 -7.78 -4.98
CA ASP A 683 2.34 -8.78 -5.51
C ASP A 683 3.65 -8.96 -4.69
N ALA A 684 3.81 -8.23 -3.58
CA ALA A 684 5.06 -8.17 -2.82
C ALA A 684 4.87 -8.36 -1.30
N ASP A 685 5.65 -9.27 -0.73
CA ASP A 685 5.75 -9.48 0.72
C ASP A 685 6.84 -8.53 1.27
N THR A 686 6.47 -7.27 1.52
CA THR A 686 7.39 -6.19 1.89
C THR A 686 6.92 -5.48 3.16
N PHE A 687 7.80 -4.63 3.71
CA PHE A 687 7.49 -3.80 4.88
C PHE A 687 7.62 -2.32 4.54
N PRO A 688 6.69 -1.74 3.77
CA PRO A 688 6.86 -0.40 3.23
C PRO A 688 6.85 0.68 4.32
N CYS A 689 7.66 1.72 4.13
CA CYS A 689 7.57 2.98 4.85
C CYS A 689 7.80 4.14 3.88
N ILE A 690 7.12 5.27 4.13
CA ILE A 690 7.36 6.53 3.44
C ILE A 690 8.23 7.40 4.34
N ILE A 691 9.22 8.04 3.74
CA ILE A 691 10.11 8.98 4.41
C ILE A 691 10.12 10.26 3.61
N ALA A 692 9.87 11.39 4.26
CA ALA A 692 10.17 12.69 3.72
C ALA A 692 11.28 13.36 4.54
N ALA A 693 12.32 13.81 3.85
CA ALA A 693 13.45 14.48 4.44
C ALA A 693 13.86 15.70 3.61
N ARG A 694 14.35 16.72 4.30
CA ARG A 694 14.87 17.95 3.72
C ARG A 694 16.39 17.94 3.75
N LYS A 695 17.03 18.35 2.66
CA LYS A 695 18.49 18.52 2.63
C LYS A 695 18.93 19.69 3.51
N SER A 696 19.92 19.47 4.36
CA SER A 696 20.44 20.47 5.29
C SER A 696 21.13 21.65 4.59
N GLU A 697 21.02 22.86 5.17
CA GLU A 697 21.68 24.09 4.68
C GLU A 697 23.02 24.42 5.38
N VAL A 698 23.52 23.54 6.29
CA VAL A 698 24.70 23.66 7.20
C VAL A 698 24.40 24.18 8.64
N SER A 699 25.35 23.97 9.57
CA SER A 699 25.35 23.54 11.00
C SER A 699 24.21 23.84 12.01
N ASN A 700 23.49 22.77 12.39
CA ASN A 700 23.49 22.02 13.68
C ASN A 700 23.11 22.59 15.06
N THR A 701 22.46 23.75 15.20
CA THR A 701 21.74 24.05 16.48
C THR A 701 20.24 24.27 16.33
N GLU A 702 19.77 24.77 15.19
CA GLU A 702 18.32 24.92 14.96
C GLU A 702 17.66 23.60 14.52
N ASN A 703 18.39 22.75 13.81
CA ASN A 703 17.89 21.44 13.38
C ASN A 703 17.60 20.49 14.54
N GLU A 704 18.32 20.61 15.67
CA GLU A 704 18.06 19.78 16.87
C GLU A 704 16.69 20.06 17.50
N LYS A 705 16.12 21.24 17.25
CA LYS A 705 14.79 21.63 17.76
C LYS A 705 13.65 21.19 16.83
N LYS A 706 13.95 20.73 15.61
CA LYS A 706 12.93 20.27 14.68
C LYS A 706 12.36 18.93 15.12
N SER A 707 11.08 18.74 14.90
CA SER A 707 10.36 17.51 15.21
C SER A 707 10.03 16.74 13.95
N VAL A 708 10.16 15.42 14.02
CA VAL A 708 9.72 14.48 12.98
C VAL A 708 8.34 13.97 13.34
N LEU A 709 7.41 13.99 12.39
CA LEU A 709 6.10 13.34 12.52
C LEU A 709 6.24 11.83 12.29
N ILE A 710 5.78 11.02 13.23
CA ILE A 710 5.77 9.56 13.15
C ILE A 710 4.32 9.09 13.10
N CYS A 711 4.00 8.26 12.12
CA CYS A 711 2.69 7.63 11.98
C CYS A 711 2.87 6.16 11.63
N SER A 712 2.25 5.26 12.41
CA SER A 712 2.16 3.85 12.07
C SER A 712 0.78 3.58 11.50
N VAL A 713 0.71 2.98 10.31
CA VAL A 713 -0.55 2.68 9.62
C VAL A 713 -0.85 1.19 9.75
N PRO A 714 -1.84 0.79 10.55
CA PRO A 714 -2.19 -0.61 10.73
C PRO A 714 -2.71 -1.24 9.45
N ARG A 715 -2.27 -2.47 9.18
CA ARG A 715 -2.72 -3.27 8.03
C ARG A 715 -4.25 -3.38 7.91
N ALA A 716 -4.95 -3.47 9.03
CA ALA A 716 -6.40 -3.64 9.06
C ALA A 716 -7.16 -2.38 8.60
N GLU A 717 -6.56 -1.20 8.79
CA GLU A 717 -7.20 0.09 8.54
C GLU A 717 -6.92 0.62 7.13
N LEU A 718 -5.82 0.20 6.51
CA LEU A 718 -5.34 0.71 5.21
C LEU A 718 -6.43 0.86 4.13
N LYS A 719 -7.39 -0.08 4.06
CA LYS A 719 -8.46 -0.06 3.05
C LYS A 719 -9.51 1.04 3.26
N ASN A 720 -9.63 1.56 4.47
CA ASN A 720 -10.72 2.45 4.89
C ASN A 720 -10.22 3.84 5.30
N ILE A 721 -8.94 4.14 5.09
CA ILE A 721 -8.35 5.43 5.50
C ILE A 721 -8.03 6.32 4.31
N ASN A 722 -8.27 7.61 4.49
CA ASN A 722 -7.59 8.64 3.73
C ASN A 722 -6.21 8.87 4.37
N LEU A 723 -5.14 8.49 3.69
CA LEU A 723 -3.79 8.51 4.27
C LEU A 723 -3.35 9.90 4.76
N ILE A 724 -3.72 10.98 4.06
CA ILE A 724 -3.36 12.35 4.46
C ILE A 724 -3.96 12.68 5.83
N GLN A 725 -5.27 12.48 5.98
CA GLN A 725 -5.95 12.75 7.25
C GLN A 725 -5.55 11.80 8.34
N TYR A 726 -5.33 10.53 8.00
CA TYR A 726 -4.89 9.55 8.97
C TYR A 726 -3.58 10.00 9.62
N VAL A 727 -2.63 10.47 8.81
CA VAL A 727 -1.33 10.97 9.27
C VAL A 727 -1.45 12.31 9.99
N GLN A 728 -2.36 13.20 9.55
CA GLN A 728 -2.58 14.49 10.20
C GLN A 728 -3.37 14.39 11.52
N ASN A 729 -4.08 13.29 11.75
CA ASN A 729 -4.82 13.07 12.99
C ASN A 729 -3.84 12.91 14.17
N PRO A 730 -3.89 13.78 15.20
CA PRO A 730 -3.02 13.69 16.38
C PRO A 730 -3.23 12.43 17.23
N GLU A 731 -4.32 11.69 17.03
CA GLU A 731 -4.55 10.40 17.71
C GLU A 731 -3.76 9.25 17.06
N ASN A 732 -3.45 9.38 15.77
CA ASN A 732 -2.78 8.35 14.95
C ASN A 732 -1.29 8.65 14.70
N SER A 733 -0.85 9.84 15.08
CA SER A 733 0.51 10.33 14.84
C SER A 733 1.04 11.05 16.07
N PHE A 734 2.36 11.09 16.19
CA PHE A 734 3.03 11.84 17.24
C PHE A 734 4.36 12.37 16.75
N THR A 735 4.94 13.32 17.49
CA THR A 735 6.19 13.96 17.09
C THR A 735 7.35 13.53 17.97
N ILE A 736 8.52 13.36 17.36
CA ILE A 736 9.78 13.03 18.04
C ILE A 736 10.84 14.08 17.67
N PRO A 737 11.68 14.57 18.61
CA PRO A 737 12.80 15.43 18.29
C PRO A 737 13.78 14.79 17.29
N TRP A 738 14.22 15.55 16.28
CA TRP A 738 15.18 15.09 15.28
C TRP A 738 16.49 14.58 15.90
N SER A 739 16.91 15.16 17.02
CA SER A 739 18.11 14.75 17.77
C SER A 739 18.11 13.30 18.25
N ARG A 740 16.96 12.62 18.24
CA ARG A 740 16.86 11.18 18.56
C ARG A 740 17.34 10.28 17.43
N PHE A 741 17.36 10.76 16.19
CA PHE A 741 17.71 9.98 15.00
C PHE A 741 19.24 10.03 14.78
N THR A 742 19.94 9.04 15.36
CA THR A 742 21.41 8.91 15.32
C THR A 742 21.85 7.77 14.39
N ALA A 743 23.13 7.40 14.35
CA ALA A 743 23.54 6.20 13.61
C ALA A 743 22.99 4.88 14.19
N ASN A 744 22.57 4.87 15.46
CA ASN A 744 21.99 3.70 16.13
C ASN A 744 20.63 3.31 15.52
N ALA A 745 20.15 2.11 15.85
CA ALA A 745 18.83 1.65 15.41
C ALA A 745 17.71 2.61 15.85
N TRP A 746 16.80 2.95 14.94
CA TRP A 746 15.71 3.87 15.19
C TRP A 746 14.48 3.12 15.71
N SER A 747 13.95 3.57 16.84
CA SER A 747 12.64 3.17 17.34
C SER A 747 11.61 4.22 16.92
N LEU A 748 10.53 3.76 16.29
CA LEU A 748 9.37 4.56 15.92
C LEU A 748 8.26 4.50 16.99
N GLU A 749 8.60 4.14 18.23
CA GLU A 749 7.66 4.12 19.35
C GLU A 749 7.54 5.52 20.00
N PRO A 750 6.41 5.80 20.68
CA PRO A 750 6.25 7.01 21.48
C PRO A 750 7.34 7.11 22.57
N PRO A 751 7.82 8.32 22.91
CA PRO A 751 8.88 8.50 23.90
C PRO A 751 8.63 7.80 25.24
N ALA A 752 7.39 7.84 25.75
CA ALA A 752 7.02 7.17 27.00
C ALA A 752 7.16 5.63 26.91
N VAL A 753 6.93 5.05 25.73
CA VAL A 753 7.10 3.61 25.51
C VAL A 753 8.57 3.25 25.44
N ASP A 754 9.42 4.08 24.81
CA ASP A 754 10.87 3.85 24.84
C ASP A 754 11.46 4.01 26.24
N ASP A 755 10.96 4.94 27.04
CA ASP A 755 11.33 5.08 28.45
C ASP A 755 10.99 3.81 29.23
N LEU A 756 9.80 3.26 29.01
CA LEU A 756 9.39 1.98 29.58
C LEU A 756 10.32 0.84 29.13
N MET A 757 10.64 0.74 27.84
CA MET A 757 11.59 -0.27 27.34
C MET A 757 12.97 -0.10 28.00
N ARG A 758 13.51 1.12 28.08
CA ARG A 758 14.80 1.38 28.75
C ARG A 758 14.76 1.00 30.22
N LYS A 759 13.65 1.25 30.91
CA LYS A 759 13.45 0.81 32.30
C LYS A 759 13.47 -0.71 32.42
N ILE A 760 12.69 -1.41 31.59
CA ILE A 760 12.66 -2.89 31.55
C ILE A 760 14.08 -3.43 31.35
N GLN A 761 14.82 -2.86 30.40
CA GLN A 761 16.21 -3.24 30.11
C GLN A 761 17.15 -2.99 31.29
N ARG A 762 16.99 -1.87 32.00
CA ARG A 762 17.83 -1.49 33.15
C ARG A 762 17.57 -2.35 34.39
N VAL A 763 16.31 -2.71 34.64
CA VAL A 763 15.91 -3.53 35.80
C VAL A 763 16.29 -4.99 35.60
N GLY A 764 16.18 -5.49 34.37
CA GLY A 764 16.54 -6.87 34.06
C GLY A 764 18.02 -7.09 33.81
N VAL A 765 18.46 -8.33 33.97
CA VAL A 765 19.75 -8.82 33.47
C VAL A 765 19.53 -9.68 32.23
N PRO A 766 20.47 -9.72 31.26
CA PRO A 766 20.30 -10.54 30.05
C PRO A 766 19.97 -12.01 30.35
N LEU A 767 19.05 -12.61 29.59
CA LEU A 767 18.58 -13.99 29.78
C LEU A 767 19.72 -15.00 29.93
N LYS A 768 20.75 -14.90 29.07
CA LYS A 768 21.92 -15.79 29.13
C LYS A 768 22.70 -15.68 30.44
N GLU A 769 22.71 -14.51 31.05
CA GLU A 769 23.40 -14.24 32.31
C GLU A 769 22.53 -14.67 33.49
N PHE A 770 21.23 -14.39 33.44
CA PHE A 770 20.26 -14.86 34.44
C PHE A 770 20.26 -16.39 34.54
N ALA A 771 20.17 -17.07 33.40
CA ALA A 771 20.10 -18.53 33.35
C ALA A 771 21.47 -19.21 33.52
N GLY A 772 22.58 -18.46 33.38
CA GLY A 772 23.93 -19.01 33.36
C GLY A 772 24.27 -19.88 32.14
N VAL A 773 23.33 -20.03 31.19
CA VAL A 773 23.47 -20.84 29.98
C VAL A 773 22.91 -20.10 28.76
N LYS A 774 23.42 -20.40 27.57
CA LYS A 774 22.94 -19.79 26.32
C LYS A 774 21.83 -20.64 25.67
N PRO A 775 20.88 -19.99 24.97
CA PRO A 775 19.97 -20.69 24.08
C PRO A 775 20.71 -21.51 23.01
N ILE A 776 20.20 -22.69 22.71
CA ILE A 776 20.68 -23.60 21.66
C ILE A 776 19.65 -23.69 20.54
N CYS A 777 20.12 -23.72 19.28
CA CYS A 777 19.25 -23.89 18.12
C CYS A 777 18.91 -25.36 17.88
N GLY A 778 17.77 -25.67 17.28
CA GLY A 778 17.45 -27.04 16.92
C GLY A 778 18.20 -27.57 15.69
N ILE A 779 17.92 -28.84 15.35
CA ILE A 779 18.67 -29.61 14.36
C ILE A 779 18.27 -29.24 12.94
N LYS A 780 19.27 -28.97 12.09
CA LYS A 780 19.10 -28.74 10.66
C LYS A 780 19.43 -30.01 9.89
N THR A 781 18.40 -30.69 9.41
CA THR A 781 18.55 -31.89 8.57
C THR A 781 19.02 -31.54 7.16
N GLY A 782 18.56 -30.42 6.59
CA GLY A 782 18.77 -30.04 5.19
C GLY A 782 17.89 -30.78 4.17
N PHE A 783 17.17 -31.82 4.59
CA PHE A 783 16.14 -32.52 3.79
C PHE A 783 15.27 -33.39 4.72
N ASN A 784 14.16 -32.82 5.20
CA ASN A 784 13.39 -33.40 6.31
C ASN A 784 12.85 -34.80 5.98
N GLU A 785 12.42 -35.07 4.74
CA GLU A 785 11.79 -36.32 4.33
C GLU A 785 12.68 -37.56 4.50
N ALA A 786 14.00 -37.39 4.52
CA ALA A 786 14.93 -38.51 4.76
C ALA A 786 15.09 -38.83 6.26
N PHE A 787 14.96 -37.83 7.13
CA PHE A 787 15.33 -37.95 8.55
C PHE A 787 14.14 -37.91 9.50
N PHE A 788 13.01 -37.31 9.12
CA PHE A 788 11.79 -37.27 9.91
C PHE A 788 10.92 -38.47 9.56
N ILE A 789 10.60 -39.29 10.56
CA ILE A 789 9.85 -40.52 10.38
C ILE A 789 8.66 -40.59 11.36
N ASP A 790 7.61 -41.28 10.95
CA ASP A 790 6.43 -41.54 11.78
C ASP A 790 6.60 -42.78 12.66
N ASP A 791 5.65 -43.02 13.56
CA ASP A 791 5.62 -44.19 14.45
C ASP A 791 5.71 -45.52 13.67
N ALA A 792 5.02 -45.62 12.53
CA ALA A 792 4.99 -46.84 11.71
C ALA A 792 6.37 -47.17 11.13
N THR A 793 7.03 -46.16 10.55
CA THR A 793 8.38 -46.28 9.97
C THR A 793 9.41 -46.54 11.07
N LYS A 794 9.34 -45.81 12.18
CA LYS A 794 10.21 -46.05 13.35
C LYS A 794 10.08 -47.49 13.84
N ASN A 795 8.85 -47.99 14.00
CA ASN A 795 8.63 -49.36 14.48
C ASN A 795 9.13 -50.40 13.47
N LYS A 796 8.96 -50.17 12.17
CA LYS A 796 9.50 -51.04 11.11
C LYS A 796 11.03 -51.11 11.14
N LEU A 797 11.71 -49.97 11.27
CA LEU A 797 13.18 -49.90 11.31
C LEU A 797 13.73 -50.59 12.56
N VAL A 798 13.14 -50.32 13.74
CA VAL A 798 13.55 -50.93 15.01
C VAL A 798 13.24 -52.44 15.05
N GLN A 799 12.17 -52.90 14.40
CA GLN A 799 11.87 -54.33 14.29
C GLN A 799 12.88 -55.04 13.38
N ALA A 800 13.36 -54.38 12.32
CA ALA A 800 14.37 -54.92 11.41
C ALA A 800 15.77 -54.96 12.06
N ASP A 801 16.14 -53.94 12.83
CA ASP A 801 17.35 -53.91 13.64
C ASP A 801 17.11 -53.11 14.94
N PRO A 802 17.05 -53.76 16.11
CA PRO A 802 16.82 -53.10 17.40
C PRO A 802 17.83 -51.99 17.71
N LYS A 803 19.05 -52.05 17.16
CA LYS A 803 20.09 -51.03 17.35
C LYS A 803 19.68 -49.67 16.79
N CYS A 804 18.78 -49.63 15.80
CA CYS A 804 18.23 -48.38 15.25
C CYS A 804 17.63 -47.47 16.34
N ALA A 805 17.08 -48.04 17.42
CA ALA A 805 16.49 -47.28 18.51
C ALA A 805 17.49 -46.35 19.24
N GLU A 806 18.80 -46.63 19.17
CA GLU A 806 19.84 -45.80 19.81
C GLU A 806 19.94 -44.41 19.18
N ILE A 807 19.69 -44.31 17.86
CA ILE A 807 19.87 -43.07 17.08
C ILE A 807 18.55 -42.52 16.53
N ILE A 808 17.41 -43.16 16.81
CA ILE A 808 16.08 -42.61 16.54
C ILE A 808 15.58 -41.91 17.81
N LYS A 809 15.44 -40.58 17.75
CA LYS A 809 15.07 -39.74 18.90
C LYS A 809 13.70 -39.09 18.68
N PRO A 810 12.87 -38.88 19.72
CA PRO A 810 11.62 -38.15 19.57
C PRO A 810 11.93 -36.70 19.17
N LEU A 811 11.09 -36.11 18.32
CA LEU A 811 11.32 -34.77 17.75
C LEU A 811 10.10 -33.86 17.93
N LEU A 812 10.35 -32.63 18.37
CA LEU A 812 9.41 -31.51 18.30
C LEU A 812 9.80 -30.55 17.17
N ARG A 813 8.81 -30.15 16.39
CA ARG A 813 8.88 -29.11 15.37
C ARG A 813 8.23 -27.83 15.91
N GLY A 814 8.37 -26.73 15.19
CA GLY A 814 7.78 -25.44 15.56
C GLY A 814 6.30 -25.58 15.91
N GLN A 815 5.49 -26.21 15.05
CA GLN A 815 4.05 -26.39 15.29
C GLN A 815 3.69 -27.18 16.56
N ASP A 816 4.61 -27.99 17.07
CA ASP A 816 4.44 -28.84 18.25
C ASP A 816 4.69 -28.05 19.56
N ILE A 817 5.26 -26.84 19.47
CA ILE A 817 5.48 -25.95 20.61
C ILE A 817 4.21 -25.17 20.94
N LYS A 818 3.63 -25.42 22.11
CA LYS A 818 2.48 -24.68 22.66
C LYS A 818 2.90 -23.88 23.89
N ARG A 819 1.95 -23.13 24.46
CA ARG A 819 2.15 -22.41 25.72
C ARG A 819 2.19 -23.41 26.88
N TRP A 820 3.12 -23.22 27.82
CA TRP A 820 3.34 -24.03 29.02
C TRP A 820 3.93 -25.44 28.76
N ILE A 821 3.35 -26.25 27.88
CA ILE A 821 3.80 -27.61 27.56
C ILE A 821 3.87 -27.84 26.04
N PRO A 822 4.78 -28.68 25.53
CA PRO A 822 4.77 -29.10 24.12
C PRO A 822 3.72 -30.19 23.85
N GLU A 823 3.26 -30.28 22.60
CA GLU A 823 2.37 -31.33 22.10
C GLU A 823 3.11 -32.20 21.08
N TRP A 824 3.60 -33.36 21.52
CA TRP A 824 4.35 -34.25 20.64
C TRP A 824 3.43 -35.10 19.75
N ASP A 825 3.56 -34.90 18.45
CA ASP A 825 2.77 -35.56 17.39
C ASP A 825 3.44 -36.87 16.90
N LYS A 826 4.15 -37.58 17.78
CA LYS A 826 4.79 -38.87 17.48
C LYS A 826 5.74 -38.86 16.28
N VAL A 827 6.35 -37.71 16.03
CA VAL A 827 7.40 -37.55 15.00
C VAL A 827 8.75 -37.87 15.62
N TRP A 828 9.57 -38.60 14.86
CA TRP A 828 10.90 -39.02 15.26
C TRP A 828 11.94 -38.50 14.28
N ILE A 829 13.18 -38.34 14.75
CA ILE A 829 14.34 -38.00 13.92
C ILE A 829 15.35 -39.15 13.92
N ILE A 830 15.82 -39.51 12.73
CA ILE A 830 17.05 -40.30 12.56
C ILE A 830 18.24 -39.36 12.81
N PHE A 831 18.82 -39.43 14.00
CA PHE A 831 19.90 -38.55 14.43
C PHE A 831 21.27 -39.03 13.89
N ALA A 832 21.45 -38.98 12.57
CA ALA A 832 22.71 -39.32 11.89
C ALA A 832 23.76 -38.20 12.06
N HIS A 833 24.23 -38.01 13.29
CA HIS A 833 25.22 -37.00 13.65
C HIS A 833 26.63 -37.34 13.12
N LYS A 834 27.49 -36.33 12.98
CA LYS A 834 28.90 -36.53 12.57
C LYS A 834 29.70 -37.43 13.50
N ASP A 835 29.32 -37.50 14.78
CA ASP A 835 29.98 -38.31 15.81
C ASP A 835 29.43 -39.74 15.86
N ILE A 836 28.45 -40.07 15.02
CA ILE A 836 27.84 -41.40 14.91
C ILE A 836 28.34 -42.05 13.62
N ASP A 837 28.97 -43.22 13.75
CA ASP A 837 29.36 -44.04 12.61
C ASP A 837 28.13 -44.77 12.05
N ILE A 838 27.58 -44.21 10.97
CA ILE A 838 26.37 -44.74 10.31
C ILE A 838 26.56 -46.14 9.74
N GLU A 839 27.81 -46.58 9.50
CA GLU A 839 28.10 -47.93 9.02
C GLU A 839 27.72 -49.01 10.04
N GLN A 840 27.61 -48.64 11.32
CA GLN A 840 27.14 -49.53 12.38
C GLN A 840 25.61 -49.72 12.41
N TYR A 841 24.86 -49.02 11.53
CA TYR A 841 23.40 -49.02 11.45
C TYR A 841 22.95 -49.32 10.01
N PRO A 842 23.13 -50.56 9.50
CA PRO A 842 22.92 -50.89 8.09
C PRO A 842 21.49 -50.64 7.60
N VAL A 843 20.49 -50.88 8.46
CA VAL A 843 19.07 -50.64 8.15
C VAL A 843 18.78 -49.15 7.97
N ILE A 844 19.35 -48.29 8.83
CA ILE A 844 19.22 -46.83 8.69
C ILE A 844 19.93 -46.34 7.44
N LYS A 845 21.11 -46.88 7.16
CA LYS A 845 21.86 -46.56 5.95
C LYS A 845 21.05 -46.90 4.68
N GLU A 846 20.42 -48.07 4.64
CA GLU A 846 19.55 -48.47 3.53
C GLU A 846 18.36 -47.50 3.36
N HIS A 847 17.73 -47.09 4.47
CA HIS A 847 16.66 -46.08 4.45
C HIS A 847 17.14 -44.74 3.85
N LEU A 848 18.32 -44.25 4.26
CA LEU A 848 18.88 -43.00 3.73
C LEU A 848 19.31 -43.11 2.26
N GLU A 849 19.71 -44.30 1.80
CA GLU A 849 20.12 -44.56 0.41
C GLU A 849 18.99 -44.30 -0.58
N ILE A 850 17.72 -44.50 -0.17
CA ILE A 850 16.52 -44.17 -0.96
C ILE A 850 16.53 -42.69 -1.40
N TYR A 851 17.14 -41.81 -0.60
CA TYR A 851 17.18 -40.37 -0.83
C TYR A 851 18.52 -39.85 -1.34
N ARG A 852 19.47 -40.74 -1.69
CA ARG A 852 20.87 -40.41 -1.98
C ARG A 852 21.07 -39.19 -2.88
N ASN A 853 20.45 -39.16 -4.06
CA ASN A 853 20.63 -38.07 -5.02
C ASN A 853 20.32 -36.69 -4.42
N LYS A 854 19.26 -36.58 -3.60
CA LYS A 854 18.88 -35.33 -2.94
C LYS A 854 19.82 -34.98 -1.79
N LEU A 855 20.27 -36.00 -1.06
CA LEU A 855 21.18 -35.83 0.06
C LEU A 855 22.60 -35.44 -0.37
N GLU A 856 23.09 -35.98 -1.50
CA GLU A 856 24.37 -35.59 -2.11
C GLU A 856 24.31 -34.14 -2.63
N ALA A 857 23.21 -33.73 -3.26
CA ALA A 857 23.05 -32.36 -3.78
C ALA A 857 23.08 -31.26 -2.70
N ARG A 858 22.69 -31.57 -1.46
CA ARG A 858 22.75 -30.64 -0.32
C ARG A 858 24.06 -30.72 0.48
N ALA A 859 24.89 -31.73 0.22
CA ALA A 859 26.07 -32.01 1.03
C ALA A 859 27.10 -30.90 0.83
N GLY A 860 27.52 -30.27 1.94
CA GLY A 860 28.62 -29.33 1.95
C GLY A 860 29.91 -30.02 2.40
N LYS A 861 30.38 -29.67 3.61
CA LYS A 861 31.54 -30.30 4.25
C LYS A 861 31.23 -31.61 5.01
N GLN A 862 29.95 -31.91 5.22
CA GLN A 862 29.46 -33.11 5.92
C GLN A 862 29.28 -34.27 4.92
N LEU A 863 29.32 -35.52 5.39
CA LEU A 863 28.91 -36.65 4.54
C LEU A 863 27.42 -36.51 4.17
N TRP A 864 27.04 -36.91 2.97
CA TRP A 864 25.66 -36.75 2.49
C TRP A 864 24.61 -37.46 3.36
N ARG A 865 25.00 -38.58 4.01
CA ARG A 865 24.16 -39.33 4.97
C ARG A 865 24.01 -38.65 6.33
N GLN A 866 24.79 -37.61 6.62
CA GLN A 866 24.76 -36.91 7.90
C GLN A 866 23.79 -35.73 7.88
N LEU A 867 23.35 -35.32 9.08
CA LEU A 867 22.62 -34.08 9.30
C LEU A 867 23.43 -32.87 8.79
N GLN A 868 22.76 -31.84 8.27
CA GLN A 868 23.44 -30.67 7.71
C GLN A 868 24.14 -29.82 8.79
N ALA A 869 23.44 -29.59 9.91
CA ALA A 869 24.01 -28.93 11.08
C ALA A 869 23.24 -29.32 12.36
N SER A 870 23.96 -29.39 13.47
CA SER A 870 23.46 -29.62 14.82
C SER A 870 24.36 -28.86 15.80
N PRO A 871 23.84 -28.40 16.95
CA PRO A 871 24.69 -27.81 17.98
C PRO A 871 25.72 -28.82 18.47
N SER A 872 26.94 -28.38 18.76
CA SER A 872 27.93 -29.21 19.46
C SER A 872 27.46 -29.65 20.85
N SER A 873 26.49 -28.92 21.42
CA SER A 873 25.85 -29.19 22.71
C SER A 873 24.52 -29.95 22.58
N TYR A 874 24.37 -30.82 21.56
CA TYR A 874 23.11 -31.55 21.31
C TYR A 874 22.68 -32.45 22.48
N HIS A 875 23.61 -32.88 23.35
CA HIS A 875 23.31 -33.66 24.56
C HIS A 875 22.38 -32.91 25.52
N LEU A 876 22.38 -31.56 25.50
CA LEU A 876 21.48 -30.73 26.31
C LEU A 876 20.00 -30.86 25.89
N PHE A 877 19.70 -31.45 24.72
CA PHE A 877 18.32 -31.84 24.39
C PHE A 877 17.80 -32.99 25.24
N GLU A 878 18.66 -33.72 25.94
CA GLU A 878 18.26 -34.77 26.87
C GLU A 878 18.07 -34.24 28.30
N GLU A 879 18.25 -32.94 28.52
CA GLU A 879 18.00 -32.27 29.80
C GLU A 879 16.65 -31.52 29.80
N PRO A 880 16.08 -31.24 30.99
CA PRO A 880 14.95 -30.33 31.12
C PRO A 880 15.26 -28.95 30.54
N LYS A 881 14.35 -28.43 29.72
CA LYS A 881 14.60 -27.21 28.93
C LYS A 881 13.33 -26.43 28.64
N ILE A 882 13.47 -25.12 28.56
CA ILE A 882 12.42 -24.23 28.04
C ILE A 882 12.59 -24.14 26.51
N ILE A 883 11.51 -24.32 25.75
CA ILE A 883 11.52 -24.36 24.28
C ILE A 883 10.59 -23.29 23.71
N TRP A 884 10.98 -22.69 22.59
CA TRP A 884 10.14 -21.76 21.81
C TRP A 884 10.37 -21.90 20.30
N GLN A 885 9.45 -21.32 19.53
CA GLN A 885 9.48 -21.28 18.07
C GLN A 885 10.35 -20.13 17.54
N ASP A 886 11.04 -20.30 16.42
CA ASP A 886 11.68 -19.19 15.68
C ASP A 886 10.60 -18.22 15.18
N LEU A 887 9.60 -18.74 14.47
CA LEU A 887 8.47 -17.97 13.93
C LEU A 887 7.32 -17.96 14.93
N ALA A 888 7.28 -16.93 15.77
CA ALA A 888 6.30 -16.81 16.86
C ALA A 888 5.16 -15.85 16.51
N PHE A 889 3.95 -16.38 16.38
CA PHE A 889 2.72 -15.58 16.27
C PHE A 889 2.17 -15.18 17.64
N HIS A 890 2.41 -15.99 18.66
CA HIS A 890 1.95 -15.79 20.02
C HIS A 890 3.07 -16.14 20.99
N SER A 891 2.96 -15.67 22.24
CA SER A 891 3.87 -16.11 23.30
C SER A 891 3.63 -17.59 23.62
N ARG A 892 4.53 -18.45 23.12
CA ARG A 892 4.48 -19.91 23.22
C ARG A 892 5.84 -20.42 23.68
N PHE A 893 6.06 -20.31 24.97
CA PHE A 893 7.20 -20.92 25.64
C PHE A 893 6.69 -22.10 26.48
N CYS A 894 7.33 -23.24 26.36
CA CYS A 894 6.98 -24.43 27.12
C CYS A 894 8.16 -25.04 27.84
N LEU A 895 7.87 -25.80 28.90
CA LEU A 895 8.85 -26.60 29.61
C LEU A 895 8.79 -28.05 29.13
N ASP A 896 9.89 -28.55 28.60
CA ASP A 896 10.09 -29.96 28.33
C ASP A 896 10.86 -30.64 29.48
N LYS A 897 10.33 -31.78 29.92
CA LYS A 897 10.98 -32.70 30.89
C LYS A 897 11.08 -34.13 30.33
N GLN A 898 10.78 -34.33 29.04
CA GLN A 898 10.67 -35.64 28.39
C GLN A 898 11.86 -35.96 27.45
N ASN A 899 12.95 -35.19 27.56
CA ASN A 899 14.21 -35.43 26.84
C ASN A 899 14.05 -35.44 25.31
N VAL A 900 13.19 -34.55 24.80
CA VAL A 900 12.82 -34.53 23.37
C VAL A 900 13.76 -33.63 22.56
N PHE A 901 14.11 -34.06 21.35
CA PHE A 901 14.95 -33.28 20.44
C PHE A 901 14.11 -32.24 19.70
N ILE A 902 14.74 -31.15 19.23
CA ILE A 902 14.04 -30.07 18.53
C ILE A 902 14.63 -29.83 17.13
N ASP A 903 13.77 -29.46 16.18
CA ASP A 903 14.19 -29.11 14.82
C ASP A 903 14.65 -27.64 14.70
N MET A 904 15.24 -27.28 13.56
CA MET A 904 15.76 -25.93 13.31
C MET A 904 14.70 -24.81 13.39
N THR A 905 13.42 -25.14 13.48
CA THR A 905 12.34 -24.15 13.64
C THR A 905 12.08 -23.80 15.11
N CYS A 906 12.85 -24.41 16.02
CA CYS A 906 12.79 -24.22 17.46
C CYS A 906 14.15 -23.83 18.05
N PHE A 907 14.08 -23.22 19.23
CA PHE A 907 15.22 -22.94 20.10
C PHE A 907 14.91 -23.43 21.50
N ALA A 908 15.95 -23.74 22.27
CA ALA A 908 15.79 -24.18 23.66
C ALA A 908 16.79 -23.49 24.59
N LEU A 909 16.40 -23.33 25.85
CA LEU A 909 17.25 -22.92 26.96
C LEU A 909 17.33 -24.09 27.95
N PRO A 910 18.50 -24.73 28.15
CA PRO A 910 18.71 -25.85 29.08
C PRO A 910 18.54 -25.44 30.56
N CYS A 911 17.30 -25.17 30.96
CA CYS A 911 16.92 -24.84 32.33
C CYS A 911 15.46 -25.24 32.59
N SER A 912 15.11 -25.39 33.87
CA SER A 912 13.73 -25.68 34.31
C SER A 912 13.16 -24.61 35.24
N ASP A 913 13.68 -23.38 35.17
CA ASP A 913 13.26 -22.28 36.03
C ASP A 913 11.84 -21.80 35.66
N LEU A 914 10.87 -21.99 36.56
CA LEU A 914 9.49 -21.60 36.32
C LEU A 914 9.28 -20.08 36.36
N TRP A 915 10.16 -19.32 37.03
CA TRP A 915 10.15 -17.85 36.93
C TRP A 915 10.47 -17.40 35.50
N LEU A 916 11.49 -18.00 34.88
CA LEU A 916 11.81 -17.71 33.47
C LEU A 916 10.65 -18.08 32.55
N LEU A 917 10.04 -19.24 32.74
CA LEU A 917 8.89 -19.66 31.94
C LEU A 917 7.70 -18.69 32.08
N ALA A 918 7.46 -18.19 33.29
CA ALA A 918 6.43 -17.18 33.56
C ALA A 918 6.71 -15.87 32.84
N VAL A 919 7.94 -15.33 33.00
CA VAL A 919 8.35 -14.07 32.37
C VAL A 919 8.22 -14.17 30.86
N LEU A 920 8.75 -15.22 30.24
CA LEU A 920 8.72 -15.37 28.78
C LEU A 920 7.28 -15.47 28.22
N ASN A 921 6.35 -16.06 28.98
CA ASN A 921 4.93 -16.15 28.62
C ASN A 921 4.07 -14.94 29.05
N SER A 922 4.67 -13.88 29.62
CA SER A 922 3.93 -12.72 30.12
C SER A 922 3.58 -11.71 29.03
N PRO A 923 2.51 -10.91 29.22
CA PRO A 923 2.21 -9.80 28.33
C PRO A 923 3.35 -8.77 28.24
N LEU A 924 4.01 -8.49 29.36
CA LEU A 924 5.16 -7.59 29.41
C LEU A 924 6.28 -8.06 28.49
N MET A 925 6.63 -9.34 28.56
CA MET A 925 7.71 -9.86 27.73
C MET A 925 7.32 -9.97 26.26
N TRP A 926 6.05 -10.26 25.96
CA TRP A 926 5.56 -10.18 24.58
C TRP A 926 5.67 -8.75 24.03
N SER A 927 5.33 -7.75 24.83
CA SER A 927 5.47 -6.33 24.50
C SER A 927 6.93 -5.95 24.21
N TRP A 928 7.88 -6.48 24.99
CA TRP A 928 9.32 -6.34 24.75
C TRP A 928 9.76 -7.03 23.45
N LEU A 929 9.39 -8.29 23.24
CA LEU A 929 9.79 -9.09 22.08
C LEU A 929 9.28 -8.46 20.78
N TRP A 930 8.05 -7.96 20.76
CA TRP A 930 7.50 -7.24 19.61
C TRP A 930 8.39 -6.06 19.22
N ARG A 931 8.82 -5.23 20.17
CA ARG A 931 9.58 -4.01 19.88
C ARG A 931 11.06 -4.23 19.56
N ASN A 932 11.60 -5.40 19.94
CA ASN A 932 13.04 -5.67 19.90
C ASN A 932 13.42 -6.85 18.99
N THR A 933 12.48 -7.43 18.24
CA THR A 933 12.73 -8.51 17.28
C THR A 933 12.39 -8.08 15.85
N ILE A 934 12.85 -8.84 14.86
CA ILE A 934 12.47 -8.61 13.46
C ILE A 934 11.11 -9.24 13.20
N HIS A 935 10.25 -8.49 12.53
CA HIS A 935 8.97 -8.97 12.03
C HIS A 935 9.15 -9.63 10.66
N GLY A 936 8.50 -10.78 10.50
CA GLY A 936 8.32 -11.50 9.25
C GLY A 936 6.89 -11.38 8.75
N LYS A 937 6.56 -12.21 7.77
CA LYS A 937 5.24 -12.23 7.14
C LYS A 937 4.09 -12.27 8.14
N ASP A 938 3.06 -11.45 7.92
CA ASP A 938 1.86 -11.34 8.78
C ASP A 938 2.20 -10.96 10.24
N GLU A 939 3.24 -10.14 10.41
CA GLU A 939 3.77 -9.67 11.69
C GLU A 939 4.19 -10.82 12.62
N VAL A 940 4.77 -11.89 12.07
CA VAL A 940 5.33 -12.98 12.87
C VAL A 940 6.69 -12.55 13.44
N LEU A 941 6.93 -12.77 14.73
CA LEU A 941 8.22 -12.43 15.34
C LEU A 941 9.29 -13.48 15.02
N ARG A 942 10.54 -13.03 14.85
CA ARG A 942 11.72 -13.91 14.71
C ARG A 942 12.49 -14.00 16.03
N LEU A 943 12.33 -15.12 16.75
CA LEU A 943 12.92 -15.32 18.08
C LEU A 943 14.27 -16.07 18.03
N LYS A 944 15.17 -15.61 17.17
CA LYS A 944 16.55 -16.13 17.11
C LYS A 944 17.37 -15.72 18.33
N ASN A 945 18.44 -16.50 18.61
CA ASN A 945 19.42 -16.23 19.66
C ASN A 945 19.89 -14.77 19.76
N ILE A 946 20.15 -14.11 18.62
CA ILE A 946 20.61 -12.71 18.61
C ILE A 946 19.64 -11.74 19.31
N TYR A 947 18.35 -12.07 19.37
CA TYR A 947 17.33 -11.30 20.08
C TYR A 947 17.01 -11.89 21.46
N THR A 948 16.96 -13.22 21.57
CA THR A 948 16.52 -13.88 22.81
C THR A 948 17.60 -13.92 23.89
N GLU A 949 18.88 -13.96 23.53
CA GLU A 949 20.01 -14.00 24.48
C GLU A 949 20.06 -12.79 25.42
N ASN A 950 19.58 -11.63 24.93
CA ASN A 950 19.63 -10.36 25.65
C ASN A 950 18.25 -9.89 26.12
N ILE A 951 17.27 -10.80 26.21
CA ILE A 951 16.00 -10.50 26.87
C ILE A 951 16.30 -10.09 28.33
N PRO A 952 15.84 -8.92 28.79
CA PRO A 952 16.06 -8.48 30.16
C PRO A 952 15.14 -9.25 31.11
N ILE A 953 15.72 -9.93 32.09
CA ILE A 953 14.99 -10.70 33.11
C ILE A 953 15.19 -10.06 34.48
N ALA A 954 14.09 -9.59 35.08
CA ALA A 954 14.11 -9.07 36.45
C ALA A 954 14.33 -10.18 37.49
N GLN A 955 15.03 -9.86 38.57
CA GLN A 955 15.22 -10.75 39.72
C GLN A 955 14.00 -10.65 40.65
N PRO A 956 13.28 -11.76 40.93
CA PRO A 956 12.14 -11.74 41.84
C PRO A 956 12.60 -11.74 43.31
N THR A 957 11.76 -11.24 44.23
CA THR A 957 11.93 -11.54 45.66
C THR A 957 11.58 -13.00 45.96
N ALA A 958 11.97 -13.50 47.12
CA ALA A 958 11.68 -14.88 47.51
C ALA A 958 10.16 -15.16 47.56
N GLU A 959 9.37 -14.19 48.02
CA GLU A 959 7.91 -14.27 48.12
C GLU A 959 7.27 -14.33 46.73
N ILE A 960 7.66 -13.41 45.84
CA ILE A 960 7.15 -13.36 44.45
C ILE A 960 7.51 -14.67 43.73
N ARG A 961 8.74 -15.14 43.89
CA ARG A 961 9.19 -16.39 43.25
C ARG A 961 8.35 -17.58 43.69
N ALA A 962 8.14 -17.75 45.00
CA ALA A 962 7.35 -18.87 45.53
C ALA A 962 5.90 -18.85 45.00
N GLU A 963 5.26 -17.68 44.95
CA GLU A 963 3.91 -17.54 44.42
C GLU A 963 3.84 -17.85 42.91
N VAL A 964 4.78 -17.31 42.13
CA VAL A 964 4.87 -17.56 40.69
C VAL A 964 5.10 -19.04 40.37
N GLU A 965 6.02 -19.72 41.08
CA GLU A 965 6.30 -21.13 40.87
C GLU A 965 5.05 -22.01 41.13
N ALA A 966 4.27 -21.68 42.16
CA ALA A 966 3.00 -22.35 42.45
C ALA A 966 1.96 -22.12 41.33
N ILE A 967 1.80 -20.88 40.88
CA ILE A 967 0.87 -20.52 39.79
C ILE A 967 1.25 -21.23 38.49
N VAL A 968 2.51 -21.18 38.07
CA VAL A 968 2.98 -21.81 36.82
C VAL A 968 2.81 -23.31 36.86
N THR A 969 3.09 -23.94 38.01
CA THR A 969 2.85 -25.38 38.20
C THR A 969 1.37 -25.72 37.96
N ARG A 970 0.46 -24.92 38.53
CA ARG A 970 -0.98 -25.10 38.35
C ARG A 970 -1.43 -24.87 36.90
N LEU A 971 -0.87 -23.87 36.21
CA LEU A 971 -1.15 -23.61 34.79
C LEU A 971 -0.70 -24.76 33.89
N ILE A 972 0.47 -25.35 34.17
CA ILE A 972 0.97 -26.55 33.47
C ILE A 972 0.00 -27.73 33.69
N GLU A 973 -0.47 -27.95 34.92
CA GLU A 973 -1.45 -28.99 35.24
C GLU A 973 -2.76 -28.79 34.49
N ILE A 974 -3.34 -27.58 34.55
CA ILE A 974 -4.59 -27.25 33.85
C ILE A 974 -4.43 -27.49 32.34
N THR A 975 -3.31 -27.03 31.76
CA THR A 975 -3.03 -27.22 30.33
C THR A 975 -2.98 -28.70 29.96
N LYS A 976 -2.30 -29.52 30.78
CA LYS A 976 -2.23 -30.97 30.59
C LYS A 976 -3.59 -31.64 30.70
N LEU A 977 -4.37 -31.31 31.73
CA LEU A 977 -5.69 -31.89 31.96
C LEU A 977 -6.66 -31.52 30.82
N ASN A 978 -6.64 -30.27 30.36
CA ASN A 978 -7.47 -29.84 29.24
C ASN A 978 -7.04 -30.55 27.96
N GLY A 979 -5.75 -30.53 27.63
CA GLY A 979 -5.21 -31.19 26.43
C GLY A 979 -5.56 -32.68 26.37
N GLN A 980 -5.50 -33.39 27.49
CA GLN A 980 -5.93 -34.79 27.56
C GLN A 980 -7.41 -34.97 27.24
N VAL A 981 -8.29 -34.16 27.84
CA VAL A 981 -9.74 -34.24 27.58
C VAL A 981 -10.06 -33.90 26.12
N TYR A 982 -9.43 -32.86 25.55
CA TYR A 982 -9.59 -32.54 24.14
C TYR A 982 -9.19 -33.74 23.27
N LYS A 983 -8.03 -34.32 23.52
CA LYS A 983 -7.56 -35.50 22.78
C LYS A 983 -8.54 -36.67 22.89
N ASP A 984 -8.99 -37.00 24.09
CA ASP A 984 -9.90 -38.12 24.33
C ASP A 984 -11.24 -37.93 23.58
N VAL A 985 -11.81 -36.72 23.61
CA VAL A 985 -13.07 -36.41 22.90
C VAL A 985 -12.85 -36.41 21.39
N LEU A 986 -11.77 -35.81 20.89
CA LEU A 986 -11.48 -35.74 19.46
C LEU A 986 -11.17 -37.11 18.86
N ASP A 987 -10.35 -37.93 19.54
CA ASP A 987 -10.06 -39.31 19.15
C ASP A 987 -11.35 -40.14 19.15
N TRP A 988 -12.18 -40.01 20.18
CA TRP A 988 -13.51 -40.63 20.23
C TRP A 988 -14.38 -40.21 19.05
N LEU A 989 -14.44 -38.92 18.71
CA LEU A 989 -15.21 -38.42 17.57
C LEU A 989 -14.71 -39.01 16.23
N GLN A 990 -13.38 -39.08 16.05
CA GLN A 990 -12.79 -39.66 14.84
C GLN A 990 -13.07 -41.15 14.70
N ILE A 991 -13.00 -41.90 15.80
CA ILE A 991 -13.22 -43.35 15.82
C ILE A 991 -14.71 -43.67 15.63
N GLU A 992 -15.57 -43.09 16.47
CA GLU A 992 -17.00 -43.40 16.51
C GLU A 992 -17.72 -42.93 15.24
N TYR A 993 -17.43 -41.70 14.80
CA TYR A 993 -18.12 -41.07 13.68
C TYR A 993 -17.33 -41.10 12.36
N LYS A 994 -16.16 -41.75 12.33
CA LYS A 994 -15.30 -41.92 11.14
C LYS A 994 -14.95 -40.59 10.47
N ILE A 995 -14.68 -39.57 11.27
CA ILE A 995 -14.32 -38.23 10.79
C ILE A 995 -12.86 -38.25 10.33
N GLU A 996 -12.63 -38.15 9.02
CA GLU A 996 -11.26 -38.10 8.47
C GLU A 996 -10.53 -36.79 8.84
N LYS A 997 -11.25 -35.66 8.93
CA LYS A 997 -10.69 -34.34 9.27
C LYS A 997 -11.63 -33.54 10.17
N LEU A 998 -11.20 -33.28 11.40
CA LEU A 998 -11.93 -32.55 12.44
C LEU A 998 -12.11 -31.06 12.08
N GLY A 999 -11.02 -30.39 11.72
CA GLY A 999 -10.96 -28.96 11.40
C GLY A 999 -11.21 -28.03 12.59
N ASN A 1000 -10.85 -26.76 12.41
CA ASN A 1000 -10.60 -25.83 13.51
C ASN A 1000 -11.75 -25.66 14.52
N LYS A 1001 -13.01 -25.69 14.08
CA LYS A 1001 -14.17 -25.52 14.99
C LYS A 1001 -14.36 -26.70 15.94
N LEU A 1002 -14.15 -27.93 15.47
CA LEU A 1002 -14.25 -29.11 16.35
C LEU A 1002 -13.01 -29.25 17.23
N GLU A 1003 -11.83 -28.85 16.73
CA GLU A 1003 -10.59 -28.86 17.50
C GLU A 1003 -10.68 -27.99 18.76
N ASP A 1004 -11.53 -26.95 18.77
CA ASP A 1004 -11.92 -26.20 19.98
C ASP A 1004 -13.42 -26.34 20.31
N PHE A 1005 -13.94 -27.57 20.39
CA PHE A 1005 -15.37 -27.80 20.61
C PHE A 1005 -15.95 -27.15 21.88
N ALA A 1006 -15.12 -26.83 22.87
CA ALA A 1006 -15.57 -26.22 24.13
C ALA A 1006 -16.07 -24.77 23.95
N THR A 1007 -15.76 -24.11 22.83
CA THR A 1007 -16.31 -22.78 22.50
C THR A 1007 -17.64 -22.86 21.75
N LEU A 1008 -18.10 -24.06 21.38
CA LEU A 1008 -19.34 -24.24 20.64
C LEU A 1008 -20.50 -24.49 21.61
N GLU A 1009 -21.60 -23.79 21.39
CA GLU A 1009 -22.87 -24.18 21.98
C GLU A 1009 -23.29 -25.55 21.44
N PHE A 1010 -24.04 -26.31 22.26
CA PHE A 1010 -24.39 -27.70 21.93
C PHE A 1010 -25.00 -27.88 20.51
N PRO A 1011 -25.92 -27.02 20.02
CA PRO A 1011 -26.45 -27.13 18.66
C PRO A 1011 -25.37 -27.00 17.58
N ASP A 1012 -24.43 -26.07 17.75
CA ASP A 1012 -23.35 -25.82 16.79
C ASP A 1012 -22.31 -26.94 16.80
N PHE A 1013 -22.02 -27.51 17.98
CA PHE A 1013 -21.17 -28.68 18.12
C PHE A 1013 -21.72 -29.87 17.32
N VAL A 1014 -23.00 -30.18 17.51
CA VAL A 1014 -23.67 -31.28 16.78
C VAL A 1014 -23.67 -31.03 15.27
N GLU A 1015 -23.94 -29.80 14.85
CA GLU A 1015 -23.96 -29.45 13.43
C GLU A 1015 -22.58 -29.57 12.78
N GLU A 1016 -21.52 -29.15 13.48
CA GLU A 1016 -20.17 -29.29 12.95
C GLU A 1016 -19.73 -30.76 12.90
N VAL A 1017 -20.03 -31.59 13.92
CA VAL A 1017 -19.80 -33.06 13.87
C VAL A 1017 -20.52 -33.65 12.65
N ARG A 1018 -21.80 -33.34 12.47
CA ARG A 1018 -22.63 -33.84 11.36
C ARG A 1018 -22.04 -33.47 9.99
N LYS A 1019 -21.57 -32.24 9.81
CA LYS A 1019 -20.90 -31.78 8.57
C LYS A 1019 -19.63 -32.55 8.25
N ARG A 1020 -18.93 -33.10 9.26
CA ARG A 1020 -17.68 -33.86 9.07
C ARG A 1020 -17.87 -35.36 8.85
N MET A 1021 -19.05 -35.90 9.12
CA MET A 1021 -19.41 -37.32 8.91
C MET A 1021 -19.64 -37.75 7.43
N VAL A 1022 -19.32 -36.89 6.45
CA VAL A 1022 -19.71 -37.07 5.03
C VAL A 1022 -19.07 -38.32 4.41
N ARG A 1023 -19.91 -39.20 3.85
CA ARG A 1023 -19.46 -40.35 3.03
C ARG A 1023 -19.34 -39.95 1.56
N LYS A 1024 -18.21 -40.27 0.91
CA LYS A 1024 -18.05 -40.15 -0.55
C LYS A 1024 -18.70 -41.36 -1.23
N THR A 1025 -19.87 -41.18 -1.82
CA THR A 1025 -20.41 -42.06 -2.87
C THR A 1025 -20.51 -41.31 -4.19
N THR A 1026 -20.35 -42.03 -5.30
CA THR A 1026 -19.89 -41.58 -6.62
C THR A 1026 -20.78 -40.59 -7.40
N ALA A 1027 -21.72 -39.88 -6.77
CA ALA A 1027 -22.43 -38.79 -7.46
C ALA A 1027 -23.01 -37.67 -6.59
N LYS A 1028 -23.08 -37.78 -5.25
CA LYS A 1028 -23.60 -36.71 -4.36
C LYS A 1028 -23.04 -36.86 -2.94
N LYS A 1029 -22.61 -35.76 -2.31
CA LYS A 1029 -22.29 -35.72 -0.86
C LYS A 1029 -23.59 -35.93 -0.08
N ILE A 1030 -23.75 -37.07 0.58
CA ILE A 1030 -24.90 -37.35 1.45
C ILE A 1030 -24.42 -37.21 2.90
N ILE A 1031 -25.07 -36.33 3.65
CA ILE A 1031 -24.86 -36.17 5.10
C ILE A 1031 -25.72 -37.23 5.79
N PRO A 1032 -25.15 -38.20 6.51
CA PRO A 1032 -25.94 -39.20 7.21
C PRO A 1032 -26.74 -38.53 8.36
N PRO A 1033 -28.01 -38.91 8.58
CA PRO A 1033 -28.76 -38.44 9.74
C PRO A 1033 -28.13 -39.00 11.03
N LEU A 1034 -28.03 -38.16 12.07
CA LEU A 1034 -27.71 -38.62 13.42
C LEU A 1034 -28.94 -39.30 14.00
N ASP A 1035 -28.77 -40.53 14.51
CA ASP A 1035 -29.84 -41.18 15.28
C ASP A 1035 -29.91 -40.63 16.72
N ILE A 1036 -30.97 -41.02 17.43
CA ILE A 1036 -31.24 -40.54 18.81
C ILE A 1036 -30.11 -40.95 19.77
N SER A 1037 -29.47 -42.11 19.54
CA SER A 1037 -28.39 -42.61 20.38
C SER A 1037 -27.13 -41.76 20.19
N ALA A 1038 -26.76 -41.46 18.95
CA ALA A 1038 -25.65 -40.58 18.60
C ALA A 1038 -25.85 -39.16 19.13
N PHE A 1039 -27.06 -38.60 19.00
CA PHE A 1039 -27.38 -37.29 19.56
C PHE A 1039 -27.25 -37.27 21.10
N THR A 1040 -27.70 -38.34 21.76
CA THR A 1040 -27.57 -38.49 23.22
C THR A 1040 -26.12 -38.62 23.66
N ALA A 1041 -25.30 -39.36 22.91
CA ALA A 1041 -23.86 -39.51 23.18
C ALA A 1041 -23.10 -38.19 23.00
N LEU A 1042 -23.37 -37.43 21.93
CA LEU A 1042 -22.81 -36.10 21.71
C LEU A 1042 -23.23 -35.11 22.79
N ARG A 1043 -24.51 -35.15 23.21
CA ARG A 1043 -25.01 -34.31 24.31
C ARG A 1043 -24.33 -34.62 25.63
N LYS A 1044 -24.13 -35.91 25.92
CA LYS A 1044 -23.43 -36.35 27.12
C LYS A 1044 -21.97 -35.88 27.09
N ALA A 1045 -21.24 -36.13 26.01
CA ALA A 1045 -19.86 -35.67 25.87
C ALA A 1045 -19.72 -34.14 26.01
N HIS A 1046 -20.61 -33.38 25.37
CA HIS A 1046 -20.60 -31.91 25.49
C HIS A 1046 -20.90 -31.46 26.92
N ASN A 1047 -21.99 -31.94 27.52
CA ASN A 1047 -22.41 -31.53 28.85
C ASN A 1047 -21.46 -31.99 29.97
N ASP A 1048 -20.80 -33.13 29.82
CA ASP A 1048 -19.92 -33.68 30.85
C ASP A 1048 -18.55 -32.97 30.83
N TYR A 1049 -18.00 -32.69 29.63
CA TYR A 1049 -16.63 -32.18 29.50
C TYR A 1049 -16.54 -30.65 29.34
N VAL A 1050 -17.46 -30.00 28.61
CA VAL A 1050 -17.36 -28.56 28.31
C VAL A 1050 -17.42 -27.69 29.57
N PRO A 1051 -18.35 -27.91 30.54
CA PRO A 1051 -18.38 -27.11 31.76
C PRO A 1051 -17.10 -27.21 32.58
N GLU A 1052 -16.48 -28.40 32.65
CA GLU A 1052 -15.24 -28.61 33.39
C GLU A 1052 -14.04 -27.95 32.70
N ILE A 1053 -13.97 -28.02 31.36
CA ILE A 1053 -12.97 -27.31 30.56
C ILE A 1053 -13.11 -25.81 30.77
N ASN A 1054 -14.32 -25.27 30.70
CA ASN A 1054 -14.57 -23.84 30.87
C ASN A 1054 -14.27 -23.37 32.29
N SER A 1055 -14.58 -24.17 33.32
CA SER A 1055 -14.18 -23.90 34.70
C SER A 1055 -12.65 -23.79 34.83
N ARG A 1056 -11.91 -24.75 34.26
CA ARG A 1056 -10.44 -24.75 34.24
C ARG A 1056 -9.86 -23.59 33.42
N LYS A 1057 -10.47 -23.22 32.29
CA LYS A 1057 -10.09 -22.04 31.49
C LYS A 1057 -10.25 -20.75 32.31
N ASN A 1058 -11.35 -20.62 33.06
CA ASN A 1058 -11.57 -19.48 33.96
C ASN A 1058 -10.58 -19.43 35.14
N GLU A 1059 -10.23 -20.59 35.71
CA GLU A 1059 -9.17 -20.70 36.72
C GLU A 1059 -7.83 -20.24 36.14
N ALA A 1060 -7.45 -20.75 34.96
CA ALA A 1060 -6.23 -20.36 34.27
C ALA A 1060 -6.18 -18.86 33.98
N LEU A 1061 -7.27 -18.25 33.53
CA LEU A 1061 -7.32 -16.82 33.26
C LEU A 1061 -7.02 -15.98 34.52
N LYS A 1062 -7.63 -16.31 35.66
CA LYS A 1062 -7.36 -15.63 36.95
C LYS A 1062 -5.92 -15.80 37.40
N LEU A 1063 -5.38 -17.01 37.23
CA LEU A 1063 -3.98 -17.31 37.53
C LEU A 1063 -3.03 -16.51 36.63
N GLU A 1064 -3.32 -16.39 35.34
CA GLU A 1064 -2.50 -15.62 34.40
C GLU A 1064 -2.57 -14.10 34.66
N GLN A 1065 -3.73 -13.57 35.07
CA GLN A 1065 -3.87 -12.19 35.54
C GLN A 1065 -2.95 -11.93 36.75
N ARG A 1066 -3.04 -12.79 37.77
CA ARG A 1066 -2.19 -12.68 38.97
C ARG A 1066 -0.70 -12.85 38.64
N LEU A 1067 -0.37 -13.77 37.75
CA LEU A 1067 0.98 -13.98 37.26
C LEU A 1067 1.55 -12.71 36.62
N SER A 1068 0.76 -12.03 35.79
CA SER A 1068 1.14 -10.78 35.16
C SER A 1068 1.39 -9.67 36.17
N ASP A 1069 0.57 -9.55 37.22
CA ASP A 1069 0.76 -8.55 38.27
C ASP A 1069 2.09 -8.76 39.02
N LEU A 1070 2.39 -10.01 39.38
CA LEU A 1070 3.63 -10.37 40.07
C LEU A 1070 4.87 -10.09 39.20
N ILE A 1071 4.78 -10.36 37.90
CA ILE A 1071 5.85 -10.05 36.94
C ILE A 1071 6.02 -8.53 36.85
N ASN A 1072 4.94 -7.77 36.64
CA ASN A 1072 5.00 -6.30 36.59
C ASN A 1072 5.63 -5.71 37.86
N GLN A 1073 5.32 -6.26 39.04
CA GLN A 1073 5.94 -5.86 40.30
C GLN A 1073 7.45 -6.13 40.34
N ALA A 1074 7.91 -7.29 39.84
CA ALA A 1074 9.35 -7.59 39.78
C ALA A 1074 10.11 -6.65 38.82
N TYR A 1075 9.46 -6.19 37.75
CA TYR A 1075 10.00 -5.15 36.86
C TYR A 1075 9.78 -3.72 37.39
N GLN A 1076 9.20 -3.58 38.58
CA GLN A 1076 8.96 -2.32 39.28
C GLN A 1076 8.08 -1.36 38.45
N LEU A 1077 7.12 -1.89 37.70
CA LEU A 1077 6.24 -1.07 36.87
C LEU A 1077 5.22 -0.32 37.72
N THR A 1078 4.98 0.95 37.39
CA THR A 1078 3.91 1.74 38.00
C THR A 1078 2.56 1.44 37.32
N PRO A 1079 1.42 1.76 37.95
CA PRO A 1079 0.11 1.61 37.32
C PRO A 1079 0.00 2.33 35.97
N GLU A 1080 0.61 3.51 35.84
CA GLU A 1080 0.61 4.30 34.60
C GLU A 1080 1.43 3.63 33.48
N GLU A 1081 2.56 3.00 33.83
CA GLU A 1081 3.36 2.24 32.86
C GLU A 1081 2.65 0.95 32.41
N ILE A 1082 1.91 0.31 33.31
CA ILE A 1082 1.09 -0.86 32.97
C ILE A 1082 -0.06 -0.44 32.05
N ASP A 1083 -0.74 0.66 32.35
CA ASP A 1083 -1.79 1.23 31.48
C ASP A 1083 -1.22 1.62 30.11
N LEU A 1084 -0.05 2.27 30.07
CA LEU A 1084 0.65 2.60 28.82
C LEU A 1084 0.96 1.35 28.00
N MET A 1085 1.46 0.28 28.63
CA MET A 1085 1.76 -0.99 27.98
C MET A 1085 0.51 -1.59 27.32
N TRP A 1086 -0.66 -1.51 27.96
CA TRP A 1086 -1.93 -2.01 27.41
C TRP A 1086 -2.53 -1.10 26.34
N LYS A 1087 -2.45 0.23 26.51
CA LYS A 1087 -2.87 1.20 25.48
C LYS A 1087 -2.05 1.08 24.20
N THR A 1088 -0.79 0.65 24.33
CA THR A 1088 0.14 0.42 23.21
C THR A 1088 0.41 -1.07 22.99
N ALA A 1089 -0.56 -1.91 23.37
CA ALA A 1089 -0.46 -3.36 23.26
C ALA A 1089 -0.23 -3.77 21.80
N PRO A 1090 0.83 -4.55 21.52
CA PRO A 1090 0.99 -5.09 20.19
C PRO A 1090 -0.08 -6.15 19.88
N PRO A 1091 -0.31 -6.45 18.59
CA PRO A 1091 -1.12 -7.58 18.17
C PRO A 1091 -0.75 -8.86 18.92
N ARG A 1092 -1.79 -9.66 19.23
CA ARG A 1092 -1.65 -11.00 19.82
C ARG A 1092 -0.95 -11.02 21.18
N MET A 1093 -0.93 -9.89 21.89
CA MET A 1093 -0.58 -9.85 23.31
C MET A 1093 -1.44 -10.87 24.07
N PRO A 1094 -0.86 -11.67 24.99
CA PRO A 1094 -1.62 -12.60 25.81
C PRO A 1094 -2.81 -11.86 26.45
N GLN A 1095 -4.03 -12.23 26.06
CA GLN A 1095 -5.24 -11.56 26.51
C GLN A 1095 -5.47 -11.90 27.98
N LEU A 1096 -5.44 -10.88 28.84
CA LEU A 1096 -5.76 -10.99 30.26
C LEU A 1096 -7.11 -10.32 30.59
N LEU A 1097 -7.78 -9.78 29.59
CA LEU A 1097 -9.05 -9.07 29.71
C LEU A 1097 -10.02 -9.61 28.65
N GLU A 1098 -11.20 -10.04 29.10
CA GLU A 1098 -12.44 -10.06 28.29
C GLU A 1098 -13.22 -8.78 28.56
#